data_AF-A0A4W4GC93-F1
#
_entry.id   AF-A0A4W4GC93-F1
#
_cell.length_a   1.000
_cell.length_b   1.000
_cell.length_c   1.000
_cell.angle_alpha   90.00
_cell.angle_beta   90.00
_cell.angle_gamma   90.00
#
_symmetry.space_group_name_H-M   'P 1'
#
loop_
_entity.id
_entity.type
_entity.pdbx_description
1 polymer ?
#
loop_
_entity_poly.entity_id
_entity_poly.type
_entity_poly.pdbx_seq_one_letter_code
_entity_poly.pdbx_strand_id
1 'polypeptide(L)'
;MSENNLTRVLGILRCLYPHVQTLEEFSECVVFAEGRRPVLVEDSDTSRFKCLIRGVLVCTERAVPQSPSCVQFGTLPEVLAFVLNHMKRKKKRNVLKFGYHYCDIQGDADPFKFHGAVSQSAAFICDSHLWRKINQRLGTDVTKFLLQDCSVFTAVPPTCVVQVCGTPVYDLLPVRTWSGFFLTASTLHTCNTTRGLMAIAPPRNCATAPPRKRRERDHKDTANTAKRKRGDGEEESDRRPAKKRYVEVIKHGGLGPEDVKMTNVVEREVAEPASPGPAPREGYFSWKPSNQPCPRPSHCSVRVLSMLYGGQGMKSFLLNRKLCRGVGRAQRLQGVDLVRMVFLQGEAYLSGTEAKPRRLPRRFFSMIPLFSQLLRQHRKCSYTYFLRQKCSGGEGKEDMVSLLGSHCSFYRVYLFVRECLRQVVPHELWGSQGNMLHFLSCVKHFLRLGRFERLSLAHIMWRMRVSDCHWLGHKKRHCPSEQRYREWILGQFLLWLLHSVVLGLVRSMFYVTESAGHKHTLRFYRGDVWAKLQELAFREHLCKGQWEELMPPQVASLPKTMVTSRIRFIPKASSMRAITRLSGSGAALQSSVRDLQNVLGVCVRRQPVLLGSTVWGRQDIHRVLSSITPQHKHTPQPLYFVKVDISGAYDSLPHAKLLEVVQEVLGPVQDDCFSLRHYAKVWRDSTHNLRKHFYQAEACEPLNMKGFALQQQVRGQIHDAILVEKVSDQSRLAITPVCLVWFRQVCGVPQGSAVSTMLCNLCYGHMENSLLKDITDSGGCLMRLVDDFLLITPKLSKAVHFLKTLLAGVPDYGCEINPQKVAVNFPVCEDLPFTEVTELPPHCLFPWCGLMIDTCTLDVYNDYSGYAGLSLRYSLTLGSAHSAAMFMRQKLLMVLRLKCDIIFLDLRVNSVEAVYKNIYKLLLLQALRFHVCVRSLPLGQGVRTNPSFFLRMIWSMAKSTHRSIFLQTGTLLLNYEGVELLCCFAFQAVLNRHHPAYRCLLPHLHKRRRHLLSMLRGIRLGRVLQAATPTFPIDFRTIRT
;
A
#
# COMPACT_ATOMS: atom_id res chain seq x y z
N MET A 1 37.65 15.07 1.87
CA MET A 1 36.61 14.01 1.95
C MET A 1 36.82 13.06 0.78
N SER A 2 36.66 11.75 0.97
CA SER A 2 36.74 10.77 -0.12
C SER A 2 35.39 10.65 -0.84
N GLU A 3 35.40 10.79 -2.17
CA GLU A 3 34.19 10.84 -3.00
C GLU A 3 33.41 9.52 -3.07
N ASN A 4 34.12 8.40 -2.81
CA ASN A 4 33.63 7.02 -2.91
C ASN A 4 32.35 6.71 -2.10
N ASN A 5 32.02 7.53 -1.08
CA ASN A 5 30.88 7.26 -0.20
C ASN A 5 29.54 7.83 -0.73
N LEU A 6 29.54 8.86 -1.58
CA LEU A 6 28.30 9.46 -2.12
C LEU A 6 27.87 8.90 -3.49
N THR A 7 28.70 8.06 -4.11
CA THR A 7 28.53 7.53 -5.48
C THR A 7 27.15 6.90 -5.73
N ARG A 8 26.56 6.22 -4.73
CA ARG A 8 25.23 5.60 -4.82
C ARG A 8 24.10 6.63 -4.95
N VAL A 9 24.21 7.77 -4.27
CA VAL A 9 23.21 8.85 -4.29
C VAL A 9 23.42 9.79 -5.48
N LEU A 10 24.67 10.08 -5.86
CA LEU A 10 24.97 10.74 -7.13
C LEU A 10 24.39 9.96 -8.32
N GLY A 11 24.46 8.63 -8.28
CA GLY A 11 23.79 7.76 -9.24
C GLY A 11 22.25 7.83 -9.21
N ILE A 12 21.62 8.26 -8.12
CA ILE A 12 20.17 8.54 -8.11
C ILE A 12 19.89 9.85 -8.84
N LEU A 13 20.60 10.93 -8.48
CA LEU A 13 20.42 12.26 -9.09
C LEU A 13 20.67 12.21 -10.60
N ARG A 14 21.77 11.59 -11.05
CA ARG A 14 22.14 11.39 -12.48
C ARG A 14 21.19 10.46 -13.26
N CYS A 15 20.12 9.96 -12.64
CA CYS A 15 19.03 9.23 -13.32
C CYS A 15 17.67 9.93 -13.21
N LEU A 16 17.63 11.15 -12.65
CA LEU A 16 16.44 11.98 -12.51
C LEU A 16 16.63 13.37 -13.13
N TYR A 17 17.86 13.88 -13.15
CA TYR A 17 18.23 15.19 -13.71
C TYR A 17 19.27 15.03 -14.85
N PRO A 18 19.17 15.82 -15.95
CA PRO A 18 20.16 15.79 -17.02
C PRO A 18 21.56 16.24 -16.58
N HIS A 19 21.63 17.29 -15.75
CA HIS A 19 22.87 17.84 -15.21
C HIS A 19 22.87 17.74 -13.68
N VAL A 20 23.99 17.30 -13.12
CA VAL A 20 24.23 17.14 -11.68
C VAL A 20 25.69 17.50 -11.40
N GLN A 21 25.89 18.66 -10.80
CA GLN A 21 27.19 19.30 -10.57
C GLN A 21 27.36 19.67 -9.09
N THR A 22 28.59 19.93 -8.62
CA THR A 22 28.80 20.69 -7.38
C THR A 22 28.45 22.17 -7.57
N LEU A 23 28.33 22.92 -6.47
CA LEU A 23 28.13 24.38 -6.55
C LEU A 23 29.38 25.10 -7.09
N GLU A 24 30.58 24.52 -6.90
CA GLU A 24 31.86 24.95 -7.48
C GLU A 24 31.77 24.88 -9.02
N GLU A 25 31.58 23.67 -9.58
CA GLU A 25 31.38 23.42 -11.03
C GLU A 25 30.23 24.23 -11.65
N PHE A 26 29.12 24.42 -10.91
CA PHE A 26 28.00 25.22 -11.37
C PHE A 26 28.39 26.70 -11.51
N SER A 27 29.17 27.25 -10.57
CA SER A 27 29.64 28.64 -10.62
C SER A 27 30.63 28.89 -11.75
N GLU A 28 31.50 27.92 -12.07
CA GLU A 28 32.41 28.00 -13.22
C GLU A 28 31.68 28.08 -14.57
N CYS A 29 30.46 27.55 -14.64
CA CYS A 29 29.58 27.60 -15.81
C CYS A 29 28.80 28.93 -15.93
N VAL A 30 28.90 29.82 -14.93
CA VAL A 30 28.29 31.15 -14.98
C VAL A 30 29.29 32.16 -15.55
N VAL A 31 28.86 32.90 -16.57
CA VAL A 31 29.53 34.11 -17.04
C VAL A 31 28.52 35.25 -16.86
N PHE A 32 28.91 36.30 -16.14
CA PHE A 32 28.07 37.46 -15.95
C PHE A 32 27.99 38.32 -17.23
N ALA A 33 27.03 39.25 -17.29
CA ALA A 33 26.86 40.20 -18.39
C ALA A 33 28.14 40.99 -18.70
N GLU A 34 28.96 41.24 -17.67
CA GLU A 34 30.22 41.98 -17.71
C GLU A 34 31.43 41.09 -18.08
N GLY A 35 31.20 39.88 -18.61
CA GLY A 35 32.21 38.93 -19.11
C GLY A 35 33.02 38.18 -18.03
N ARG A 36 32.87 38.56 -16.76
CA ARG A 36 33.57 37.95 -15.62
C ARG A 36 32.85 36.67 -15.14
N ARG A 37 33.57 35.79 -14.45
CA ARG A 37 33.00 34.62 -13.73
C ARG A 37 32.96 34.87 -12.22
N PRO A 38 32.01 34.28 -11.46
CA PRO A 38 32.01 34.37 -10.00
C PRO A 38 33.16 33.56 -9.39
N VAL A 39 34.02 34.22 -8.62
CA VAL A 39 35.01 33.53 -7.75
C VAL A 39 34.27 33.07 -6.50
N LEU A 40 33.74 31.84 -6.52
CA LEU A 40 32.94 31.32 -5.41
C LEU A 40 33.79 30.89 -4.19
N VAL A 41 35.03 30.44 -4.43
CA VAL A 41 35.97 29.96 -3.41
C VAL A 41 37.29 30.71 -3.54
N GLU A 42 37.86 31.12 -2.40
CA GLU A 42 39.17 31.76 -2.29
C GLU A 42 40.07 30.93 -1.36
N ASP A 43 41.39 31.06 -1.48
CA ASP A 43 42.29 30.25 -0.65
C ASP A 43 42.24 30.58 0.85
N SER A 44 41.90 31.83 1.18
CA SER A 44 41.60 32.32 2.52
C SER A 44 40.34 31.70 3.17
N ASP A 45 39.50 30.96 2.44
CA ASP A 45 38.27 30.41 2.99
C ASP A 45 38.51 29.31 4.03
N THR A 46 37.75 29.40 5.13
CA THR A 46 37.69 28.33 6.13
C THR A 46 37.38 26.97 5.49
N SER A 47 38.00 25.91 6.03
CA SER A 47 37.73 24.52 5.64
C SER A 47 36.24 24.17 5.69
N ARG A 48 35.49 24.76 6.64
CA ARG A 48 34.03 24.65 6.76
C ARG A 48 33.28 25.22 5.56
N PHE A 49 33.72 26.35 4.99
CA PHE A 49 33.13 26.94 3.78
C PHE A 49 33.50 26.12 2.54
N LYS A 50 34.79 25.81 2.32
CA LYS A 50 35.25 24.97 1.19
C LYS A 50 34.53 23.59 1.20
N CYS A 51 34.32 23.01 2.38
CA CYS A 51 33.54 21.78 2.56
C CYS A 51 32.03 21.94 2.29
N LEU A 52 31.43 23.12 2.52
CA LEU A 52 30.03 23.36 2.17
C LEU A 52 29.86 23.40 0.65
N ILE A 53 30.71 24.15 -0.08
CA ILE A 53 30.58 24.32 -1.53
C ILE A 53 30.65 22.97 -2.26
N ARG A 54 31.65 22.15 -1.95
CA ARG A 54 31.79 20.75 -2.45
C ARG A 54 30.68 19.82 -1.98
N GLY A 55 30.04 20.16 -0.86
CA GLY A 55 28.90 19.45 -0.30
C GLY A 55 27.54 19.91 -0.84
N VAL A 56 27.46 20.98 -1.64
CA VAL A 56 26.20 21.43 -2.26
C VAL A 56 26.18 20.93 -3.70
N LEU A 57 25.12 20.22 -4.05
CA LEU A 57 24.90 19.64 -5.38
C LEU A 57 23.76 20.39 -6.07
N VAL A 58 24.03 20.91 -7.27
CA VAL A 58 23.06 21.63 -8.11
C VAL A 58 22.61 20.71 -9.24
N CYS A 59 21.29 20.57 -9.38
CA CYS A 59 20.67 19.78 -10.44
C CYS A 59 19.74 20.67 -11.27
N THR A 60 19.89 20.66 -12.60
CA THR A 60 19.17 21.57 -13.51
C THR A 60 18.48 20.82 -14.66
N GLU A 61 17.32 21.32 -15.08
CA GLU A 61 16.59 20.89 -16.29
C GLU A 61 16.75 21.89 -17.46
N ARG A 62 17.41 23.03 -17.21
CA ARG A 62 17.59 24.15 -18.14
C ARG A 62 19.00 24.69 -18.02
N ALA A 63 19.49 25.33 -19.09
CA ALA A 63 20.69 26.15 -19.04
C ALA A 63 20.53 27.32 -18.05
N VAL A 64 21.66 27.85 -17.58
CA VAL A 64 21.75 29.11 -16.83
C VAL A 64 21.12 30.25 -17.67
N PRO A 65 20.48 31.27 -17.07
CA PRO A 65 20.02 32.44 -17.81
C PRO A 65 21.18 33.09 -18.59
N GLN A 66 20.90 33.62 -19.78
CA GLN A 66 21.89 34.42 -20.50
C GLN A 66 22.13 35.74 -19.77
N SER A 67 23.40 36.08 -19.53
CA SER A 67 23.85 37.36 -18.97
C SER A 67 23.22 37.78 -17.63
N PRO A 68 23.36 36.99 -16.53
CA PRO A 68 23.05 37.48 -15.19
C PRO A 68 24.00 38.64 -14.81
N SER A 69 23.55 39.61 -14.02
CA SER A 69 24.45 40.66 -13.52
C SER A 69 25.27 40.17 -12.32
N CYS A 70 26.49 40.69 -12.20
CA CYS A 70 27.33 40.52 -11.02
C CYS A 70 26.85 41.33 -9.79
N VAL A 71 25.96 42.31 -9.97
CA VAL A 71 25.57 43.26 -8.91
C VAL A 71 24.71 42.60 -7.83
N GLN A 72 25.00 42.93 -6.57
CA GLN A 72 24.18 42.52 -5.42
C GLN A 72 23.12 43.57 -5.13
N PHE A 73 21.88 43.32 -5.58
CA PHE A 73 20.73 44.21 -5.39
C PHE A 73 19.95 43.97 -4.07
N GLY A 74 20.33 42.96 -3.28
CA GLY A 74 19.68 42.70 -1.99
C GLY A 74 20.44 41.74 -1.08
N THR A 75 20.05 41.69 0.19
CA THR A 75 20.54 40.73 1.17
C THR A 75 19.91 39.34 0.96
N LEU A 76 20.54 38.29 1.48
CA LEU A 76 20.00 36.93 1.35
C LEU A 76 18.55 36.79 1.88
N PRO A 77 18.17 37.38 3.04
CA PRO A 77 16.77 37.45 3.48
C PRO A 77 15.82 38.05 2.44
N GLU A 78 16.17 39.18 1.82
CA GLU A 78 15.33 39.85 0.80
C GLU A 78 15.17 38.99 -0.47
N VAL A 79 16.26 38.40 -0.94
CA VAL A 79 16.24 37.49 -2.10
C VAL A 79 15.40 36.25 -1.81
N LEU A 80 15.53 35.67 -0.61
CA LEU A 80 14.74 34.52 -0.18
C LEU A 80 13.25 34.88 0.00
N ALA A 81 12.94 36.05 0.55
CA ALA A 81 11.58 36.58 0.68
C ALA A 81 10.93 36.76 -0.70
N PHE A 82 11.61 37.44 -1.63
CA PHE A 82 11.14 37.61 -3.01
C PHE A 82 10.82 36.28 -3.68
N VAL A 83 11.75 35.31 -3.58
CA VAL A 83 11.58 33.96 -4.15
C VAL A 83 10.39 33.22 -3.51
N LEU A 84 10.26 33.24 -2.18
CA LEU A 84 9.17 32.57 -1.46
C LEU A 84 7.79 33.22 -1.73
N ASN A 85 7.73 34.55 -1.75
CA ASN A 85 6.54 35.33 -2.12
C ASN A 85 6.11 35.01 -3.55
N HIS A 86 7.04 35.04 -4.51
CA HIS A 86 6.78 34.65 -5.90
C HIS A 86 6.27 33.20 -6.00
N MET A 87 6.89 32.25 -5.29
CA MET A 87 6.45 30.85 -5.27
C MET A 87 5.07 30.65 -4.63
N LYS A 88 4.69 31.43 -3.61
CA LYS A 88 3.33 31.42 -3.04
C LYS A 88 2.34 31.95 -4.08
N ARG A 89 2.54 33.17 -4.58
CA ARG A 89 1.68 33.86 -5.58
C ARG A 89 1.47 33.02 -6.85
N LYS A 90 2.53 32.53 -7.49
CA LYS A 90 2.46 31.69 -8.71
C LYS A 90 2.11 30.21 -8.45
N LYS A 91 1.83 29.83 -7.20
CA LYS A 91 1.51 28.45 -6.78
C LYS A 91 2.55 27.39 -7.21
N LYS A 92 3.82 27.79 -7.42
CA LYS A 92 4.96 26.84 -7.66
C LYS A 92 5.04 25.81 -6.52
N ARG A 93 5.44 24.57 -6.85
CA ARG A 93 5.65 23.44 -5.92
C ARG A 93 7.16 23.21 -5.77
N ASN A 94 7.74 23.70 -4.69
CA ASN A 94 9.16 23.65 -4.40
C ASN A 94 9.36 23.31 -2.91
N VAL A 95 10.40 22.55 -2.56
CA VAL A 95 10.71 22.14 -1.17
C VAL A 95 10.88 23.34 -0.23
N LEU A 96 11.52 24.40 -0.72
CA LEU A 96 11.84 25.62 0.05
C LEU A 96 10.59 26.27 0.68
N LYS A 97 9.43 26.07 0.06
CA LYS A 97 8.13 26.62 0.48
C LYS A 97 7.45 25.84 1.62
N PHE A 98 7.91 24.64 1.97
CA PHE A 98 7.24 23.82 2.99
C PHE A 98 7.29 24.41 4.40
N GLY A 99 8.32 25.20 4.72
CA GLY A 99 8.41 25.95 5.97
C GLY A 99 7.91 27.40 5.91
N TYR A 100 7.19 27.83 4.86
CA TYR A 100 6.77 29.24 4.73
C TYR A 100 5.29 29.47 5.09
N HIS A 101 5.06 29.95 6.32
CA HIS A 101 3.76 30.20 6.92
C HIS A 101 3.21 31.58 6.51
N TYR A 102 3.17 31.84 5.20
CA TYR A 102 2.67 33.08 4.61
C TYR A 102 1.20 33.34 4.98
N CYS A 103 0.97 34.52 5.57
CA CYS A 103 -0.31 35.11 5.94
C CYS A 103 -0.70 36.18 4.92
N ASP A 104 -1.97 36.18 4.48
CA ASP A 104 -2.45 37.02 3.38
C ASP A 104 -3.04 38.34 3.92
N ILE A 105 -2.19 39.16 4.56
CA ILE A 105 -2.60 40.43 5.15
C ILE A 105 -2.41 41.56 4.13
N GLN A 106 -3.55 42.03 3.60
CA GLN A 106 -3.81 43.27 2.85
C GLN A 106 -2.79 43.74 1.78
N GLY A 107 -3.29 43.79 0.53
CA GLY A 107 -3.05 44.91 -0.38
C GLY A 107 -1.64 45.04 -0.96
N ASP A 108 -0.78 45.78 -0.28
CA ASP A 108 0.47 46.34 -0.81
C ASP A 108 1.68 45.93 0.04
N ALA A 109 1.91 44.62 0.09
CA ALA A 109 2.96 44.03 0.93
C ALA A 109 4.26 43.82 0.13
N ASP A 110 5.30 44.54 0.57
CA ASP A 110 6.67 44.61 0.06
C ASP A 110 7.21 43.22 -0.35
N PRO A 111 7.52 42.99 -1.64
CA PRO A 111 7.94 41.68 -2.13
C PRO A 111 9.26 41.18 -1.53
N PHE A 112 10.10 42.07 -0.98
CA PHE A 112 11.39 41.74 -0.37
C PHE A 112 11.30 41.46 1.14
N LYS A 113 10.12 41.57 1.77
CA LYS A 113 9.90 41.17 3.17
C LYS A 113 9.16 39.84 3.27
N PHE A 114 9.32 39.12 4.39
CA PHE A 114 8.57 37.89 4.64
C PHE A 114 7.15 38.21 5.13
N HIS A 115 6.12 37.79 4.37
CA HIS A 115 4.72 37.96 4.74
C HIS A 115 4.26 36.84 5.71
N GLY A 116 5.10 36.44 6.66
CA GLY A 116 4.83 35.32 7.58
C GLY A 116 6.08 34.54 7.99
N ALA A 117 5.93 33.64 8.96
CA ALA A 117 7.05 32.93 9.57
C ALA A 117 7.76 31.95 8.61
N VAL A 118 9.08 31.83 8.79
CA VAL A 118 9.97 30.99 7.98
C VAL A 118 10.57 29.88 8.86
N SER A 119 10.53 28.64 8.39
CA SER A 119 11.08 27.47 9.07
C SER A 119 11.77 26.50 8.09
N GLN A 120 12.25 25.37 8.59
CA GLN A 120 12.80 24.26 7.78
C GLN A 120 13.96 24.70 6.85
N SER A 121 13.96 24.22 5.60
CA SER A 121 15.01 24.50 4.60
C SER A 121 15.20 26.00 4.29
N ALA A 122 14.16 26.82 4.48
CA ALA A 122 14.25 28.26 4.26
C ALA A 122 14.97 28.98 5.40
N ALA A 123 14.66 28.65 6.67
CA ALA A 123 15.41 29.17 7.83
C ALA A 123 16.88 28.72 7.77
N PHE A 124 17.13 27.44 7.44
CA PHE A 124 18.49 26.90 7.23
C PHE A 124 19.33 27.65 6.20
N ILE A 125 18.69 28.32 5.21
CA ILE A 125 19.37 29.25 4.30
C ILE A 125 19.51 30.64 4.93
N CYS A 126 18.40 31.22 5.41
CA CYS A 126 18.32 32.59 5.93
C CYS A 126 19.35 32.88 7.04
N ASP A 127 19.44 31.97 8.01
CA ASP A 127 20.21 32.14 9.25
C ASP A 127 21.70 31.82 9.05
N SER A 128 22.07 31.25 7.90
CA SER A 128 23.42 30.75 7.63
C SER A 128 24.33 31.82 7.05
N HIS A 129 25.34 32.21 7.82
CA HIS A 129 26.45 33.07 7.35
C HIS A 129 27.16 32.50 6.12
N LEU A 130 27.22 31.17 5.97
CA LEU A 130 27.82 30.52 4.80
C LEU A 130 26.96 30.73 3.54
N TRP A 131 25.64 30.63 3.64
CA TRP A 131 24.74 30.98 2.53
C TRP A 131 24.75 32.48 2.22
N ARG A 132 24.94 33.34 3.23
CA ARG A 132 25.11 34.78 3.03
C ARG A 132 26.37 35.09 2.20
N LYS A 133 27.50 34.42 2.49
CA LYS A 133 28.73 34.51 1.68
C LYS A 133 28.57 33.95 0.26
N ILE A 134 27.78 32.89 0.08
CA ILE A 134 27.40 32.40 -1.26
C ILE A 134 26.61 33.47 -2.04
N ASN A 135 25.63 34.15 -1.44
CA ASN A 135 24.86 35.21 -2.09
C ASN A 135 25.74 36.41 -2.49
N GLN A 136 26.72 36.76 -1.65
CA GLN A 136 27.68 37.84 -1.94
C GLN A 136 28.58 37.51 -3.14
N ARG A 137 29.09 36.27 -3.26
CA ARG A 137 29.99 35.87 -4.36
C ARG A 137 29.31 35.43 -5.66
N LEU A 138 28.08 34.92 -5.60
CA LEU A 138 27.29 34.58 -6.80
C LEU A 138 26.47 35.74 -7.34
N GLY A 139 26.25 36.80 -6.56
CA GLY A 139 25.33 37.88 -6.91
C GLY A 139 23.86 37.49 -6.73
N THR A 140 22.99 38.50 -6.87
CA THR A 140 21.55 38.36 -6.57
C THR A 140 20.82 37.47 -7.57
N ASP A 141 21.01 37.67 -8.88
CA ASP A 141 20.26 36.92 -9.90
C ASP A 141 20.61 35.44 -9.97
N VAL A 142 21.89 35.09 -9.80
CA VAL A 142 22.34 33.69 -9.78
C VAL A 142 21.79 32.97 -8.55
N THR A 143 21.82 33.62 -7.37
CA THR A 143 21.27 33.05 -6.13
C THR A 143 19.75 32.88 -6.21
N LYS A 144 19.05 33.86 -6.80
CA LYS A 144 17.61 33.81 -7.11
C LYS A 144 17.27 32.67 -8.07
N PHE A 145 18.03 32.47 -9.15
CA PHE A 145 17.87 31.32 -10.06
C PHE A 145 18.09 29.98 -9.35
N LEU A 146 19.17 29.88 -8.56
CA LEU A 146 19.55 28.71 -7.78
C LEU A 146 18.46 28.28 -6.77
N LEU A 147 17.83 29.24 -6.08
CA LEU A 147 16.74 28.96 -5.15
C LEU A 147 15.40 28.72 -5.83
N GLN A 148 15.13 29.40 -6.96
CA GLN A 148 13.81 29.40 -7.59
C GLN A 148 13.58 28.22 -8.54
N ASP A 149 14.52 27.94 -9.44
CA ASP A 149 14.32 27.09 -10.63
C ASP A 149 15.33 25.93 -10.76
N CYS A 150 16.40 25.90 -9.97
CA CYS A 150 17.24 24.71 -9.78
C CYS A 150 16.65 23.73 -8.74
N SER A 151 17.17 22.51 -8.68
CA SER A 151 16.99 21.60 -7.53
C SER A 151 18.32 21.43 -6.79
N VAL A 152 18.40 21.90 -5.55
CA VAL A 152 19.64 21.92 -4.77
C VAL A 152 19.57 20.94 -3.61
N PHE A 153 20.66 20.20 -3.42
CA PHE A 153 20.83 19.21 -2.36
C PHE A 153 22.09 19.53 -1.55
N THR A 154 22.09 19.23 -0.25
CA THR A 154 23.26 19.33 0.62
C THR A 154 23.65 17.95 1.14
N ALA A 155 24.94 17.62 1.01
CA ALA A 155 25.51 16.37 1.46
C ALA A 155 25.49 16.23 2.98
N VAL A 156 25.17 15.02 3.42
CA VAL A 156 25.24 14.55 4.81
C VAL A 156 26.13 13.29 4.81
N PRO A 157 27.44 13.43 5.08
CA PRO A 157 28.35 12.30 5.13
C PRO A 157 27.91 11.24 6.16
N PRO A 158 28.21 9.94 5.94
CA PRO A 158 28.96 9.41 4.80
C PRO A 158 28.16 9.29 3.47
N THR A 159 26.88 8.92 3.50
CA THR A 159 26.20 8.34 2.30
C THR A 159 24.87 8.99 1.88
N CYS A 160 24.46 10.13 2.46
CA CYS A 160 23.14 10.72 2.18
C CYS A 160 23.20 12.18 1.73
N VAL A 161 22.09 12.69 1.20
CA VAL A 161 21.89 14.12 0.90
C VAL A 161 20.48 14.57 1.30
N VAL A 162 20.33 15.84 1.67
CA VAL A 162 19.03 16.48 1.96
C VAL A 162 18.69 17.45 0.83
N GLN A 163 17.48 17.39 0.29
CA GLN A 163 16.99 18.40 -0.67
C GLN A 163 16.61 19.68 0.07
N VAL A 164 17.13 20.82 -0.40
CA VAL A 164 16.91 22.15 0.20
C VAL A 164 15.89 22.95 -0.61
N CYS A 165 15.98 22.91 -1.94
CA CYS A 165 15.03 23.57 -2.85
C CYS A 165 14.78 22.75 -4.13
N GLY A 166 13.90 23.27 -4.98
CA GLY A 166 13.48 22.69 -6.26
C GLY A 166 12.21 21.86 -6.15
N THR A 167 11.76 21.31 -7.28
CA THR A 167 10.66 20.33 -7.31
C THR A 167 11.02 19.13 -6.44
N PRO A 168 10.15 18.67 -5.52
CA PRO A 168 10.50 17.56 -4.62
C PRO A 168 10.88 16.30 -5.42
N VAL A 169 12.08 15.77 -5.21
CA VAL A 169 12.64 14.67 -6.02
C VAL A 169 11.78 13.40 -5.96
N TYR A 170 10.98 13.24 -4.91
CA TYR A 170 10.01 12.15 -4.81
C TYR A 170 8.84 12.26 -5.79
N ASP A 171 8.53 13.43 -6.35
CA ASP A 171 7.47 13.60 -7.35
C ASP A 171 7.95 13.25 -8.77
N LEU A 172 9.25 13.41 -9.07
CA LEU A 172 9.86 12.98 -10.33
C LEU A 172 9.83 11.44 -10.52
N LEU A 173 9.70 10.69 -9.43
CA LEU A 173 9.66 9.24 -9.45
C LEU A 173 8.34 8.70 -10.05
N PRO A 174 8.41 7.92 -11.15
CA PRO A 174 7.22 7.47 -11.87
C PRO A 174 6.30 6.67 -10.96
N VAL A 175 5.01 7.01 -10.99
CA VAL A 175 3.97 6.38 -10.15
C VAL A 175 3.69 4.96 -10.64
N ARG A 176 4.54 4.03 -10.22
CA ARG A 176 4.19 2.60 -10.20
C ARG A 176 2.94 2.47 -9.35
N THR A 177 1.85 1.99 -9.95
CA THR A 177 0.52 1.86 -9.33
C THR A 177 0.46 0.70 -8.33
N TRP A 178 1.32 0.80 -7.30
CA TRP A 178 1.29 -0.05 -6.13
C TRP A 178 0.00 0.25 -5.36
N SER A 179 -0.95 -0.68 -5.40
CA SER A 179 -2.10 -0.69 -4.51
C SER A 179 -1.67 -1.13 -3.10
N GLY A 180 -0.95 -0.25 -2.41
CA GLY A 180 -0.55 -0.39 -1.01
C GLY A 180 -1.27 0.66 -0.16
N PHE A 181 -2.09 0.18 0.78
CA PHE A 181 -2.57 0.85 2.01
C PHE A 181 -2.49 2.39 2.10
N PHE A 182 -3.21 3.10 1.23
CA PHE A 182 -3.63 4.49 1.48
C PHE A 182 -5.09 4.70 1.08
N LEU A 183 -5.84 5.41 1.93
CA LEU A 183 -7.23 5.81 1.69
C LEU A 183 -7.27 7.22 1.07
N THR A 184 -6.99 7.32 -0.24
CA THR A 184 -7.29 8.51 -1.05
C THR A 184 -7.49 8.12 -2.52
N ALA A 185 -8.20 8.95 -3.27
CA ALA A 185 -8.43 8.75 -4.69
C ALA A 185 -7.24 9.24 -5.54
N SER A 186 -7.01 8.62 -6.69
CA SER A 186 -5.96 9.03 -7.63
C SER A 186 -6.40 10.23 -8.47
N THR A 187 -6.01 11.43 -8.07
CA THR A 187 -6.13 12.64 -8.90
C THR A 187 -5.13 12.59 -10.05
N LEU A 188 -5.60 12.50 -11.30
CA LEU A 188 -4.80 12.91 -12.46
C LEU A 188 -4.86 14.43 -12.57
N HIS A 189 -3.72 15.11 -12.41
CA HIS A 189 -3.55 16.42 -13.01
C HIS A 189 -3.19 16.25 -14.48
N THR A 190 -4.00 16.81 -15.37
CA THR A 190 -3.69 16.95 -16.79
C THR A 190 -2.72 18.10 -16.99
N CYS A 191 -1.42 17.80 -17.02
CA CYS A 191 -0.43 18.69 -17.61
C CYS A 191 -0.42 18.47 -19.12
N ASN A 192 -0.73 19.50 -19.90
CA ASN A 192 -0.51 19.48 -21.35
C ASN A 192 0.99 19.69 -21.61
N THR A 193 1.67 18.68 -22.12
CA THR A 193 2.98 18.84 -22.77
C THR A 193 2.85 18.52 -24.25
N THR A 194 3.23 19.49 -25.08
CA THR A 194 3.33 19.35 -26.54
C THR A 194 4.51 18.45 -26.92
N ARG A 195 4.52 17.98 -28.16
CA ARG A 195 5.41 16.90 -28.63
C ARG A 195 6.88 17.34 -28.74
N GLY A 196 7.79 16.40 -28.49
CA GLY A 196 9.23 16.52 -28.73
C GLY A 196 9.96 15.18 -28.63
N LEU A 197 9.55 14.18 -29.42
CA LEU A 197 10.18 12.86 -29.43
C LEU A 197 11.25 12.77 -30.53
N MET A 198 12.52 12.89 -30.16
CA MET A 198 13.62 12.27 -30.92
C MET A 198 13.93 10.90 -30.31
N ALA A 199 14.10 9.89 -31.17
CA ALA A 199 14.38 8.52 -30.76
C ALA A 199 15.90 8.27 -30.82
N ILE A 200 16.54 8.06 -29.66
CA ILE A 200 17.93 7.65 -29.58
C ILE A 200 17.99 6.12 -29.68
N ALA A 201 18.74 5.61 -30.66
CA ALA A 201 18.93 4.19 -30.91
C ALA A 201 19.96 3.57 -29.94
N PRO A 202 19.90 2.25 -29.67
CA PRO A 202 20.94 1.56 -28.89
C PRO A 202 22.26 1.47 -29.67
N PRO A 203 23.42 1.47 -28.98
CA PRO A 203 24.73 1.41 -29.62
C PRO A 203 24.97 0.06 -30.32
N ARG A 204 25.69 0.10 -31.45
CA ARG A 204 26.25 -1.07 -32.12
C ARG A 204 27.75 -1.15 -31.81
N ASN A 205 28.25 -2.35 -31.51
CA ASN A 205 29.69 -2.61 -31.55
C ASN A 205 30.12 -2.81 -33.02
N CYS A 206 31.29 -2.30 -33.37
CA CYS A 206 31.91 -2.57 -34.66
C CYS A 206 32.76 -3.86 -34.60
N ALA A 207 32.66 -4.66 -35.65
CA ALA A 207 33.63 -5.68 -36.04
C ALA A 207 33.68 -5.70 -37.58
N THR A 208 34.84 -5.97 -38.16
CA THR A 208 35.18 -5.66 -39.57
C THR A 208 35.21 -6.91 -40.48
N ALA A 209 35.66 -6.72 -41.73
CA ALA A 209 35.90 -7.74 -42.77
C ALA A 209 34.68 -8.06 -43.71
N PRO A 210 34.88 -8.67 -44.91
CA PRO A 210 34.70 -7.92 -46.16
C PRO A 210 33.70 -8.54 -47.18
N PRO A 211 33.37 -7.84 -48.29
CA PRO A 211 32.25 -8.20 -49.18
C PRO A 211 32.62 -9.08 -50.40
N ARG A 212 31.69 -9.97 -50.83
CA ARG A 212 31.75 -10.64 -52.16
C ARG A 212 30.39 -10.83 -52.87
N LYS A 213 30.23 -10.08 -53.96
CA LYS A 213 29.69 -10.42 -55.31
C LYS A 213 28.52 -11.44 -55.50
N ARG A 214 27.50 -10.92 -56.23
CA ARG A 214 26.84 -11.46 -57.46
C ARG A 214 25.73 -12.54 -57.38
N ARG A 215 24.75 -12.35 -58.31
CA ARG A 215 23.92 -13.34 -59.06
C ARG A 215 22.86 -14.12 -58.27
N GLU A 216 21.76 -14.63 -58.84
CA GLU A 216 21.04 -14.37 -60.13
C GLU A 216 19.54 -14.73 -59.87
N ARG A 217 18.56 -13.89 -60.26
CA ARG A 217 17.66 -13.99 -61.45
C ARG A 217 16.40 -14.90 -61.31
N ASP A 218 15.43 -14.61 -62.18
CA ASP A 218 14.34 -15.47 -62.70
C ASP A 218 13.19 -15.93 -61.75
N HIS A 219 11.92 -16.00 -62.16
CA HIS A 219 11.20 -15.34 -63.29
C HIS A 219 9.66 -15.35 -63.04
N LYS A 220 8.89 -14.79 -64.00
CA LYS A 220 7.44 -14.95 -64.26
C LYS A 220 6.43 -13.92 -63.74
N ASP A 221 6.46 -12.76 -64.40
CA ASP A 221 5.54 -12.36 -65.48
C ASP A 221 4.01 -12.54 -65.32
N THR A 222 3.31 -11.42 -65.59
CA THR A 222 2.11 -11.20 -66.44
C THR A 222 0.98 -10.40 -65.76
N ALA A 223 0.29 -9.46 -66.42
CA ALA A 223 0.65 -8.59 -67.57
C ALA A 223 -0.33 -7.39 -67.66
N ASN A 224 0.10 -6.29 -68.32
CA ASN A 224 -0.63 -5.51 -69.36
C ASN A 224 -2.08 -4.95 -69.16
N THR A 225 -2.49 -3.77 -69.67
CA THR A 225 -1.83 -2.51 -70.16
C THR A 225 -2.89 -1.39 -70.35
N ALA A 226 -2.52 -0.25 -70.98
CA ALA A 226 -3.37 0.83 -71.55
C ALA A 226 -4.01 1.83 -70.55
N LYS A 227 -3.60 3.10 -70.41
CA LYS A 227 -2.57 4.00 -71.04
C LYS A 227 -2.97 4.76 -72.32
N ARG A 228 -2.58 6.06 -72.37
CA ARG A 228 -2.72 7.13 -73.42
C ARG A 228 -4.00 7.99 -73.30
N LYS A 229 -4.04 9.30 -73.65
CA LYS A 229 -3.04 10.38 -73.96
C LYS A 229 -3.78 11.74 -73.75
N ARG A 230 -3.17 12.85 -73.25
CA ARG A 230 -2.49 13.97 -73.97
C ARG A 230 -3.13 14.40 -75.32
N GLY A 231 -3.39 15.70 -75.58
CA GLY A 231 -3.19 16.90 -74.75
C GLY A 231 -3.38 18.22 -75.53
N ASP A 232 -3.13 19.33 -74.83
CA ASP A 232 -2.75 20.69 -75.28
C ASP A 232 -3.81 21.56 -76.03
N GLY A 233 -3.82 22.87 -75.72
CA GLY A 233 -4.73 23.90 -76.25
C GLY A 233 -5.30 24.83 -75.15
N GLU A 234 -4.89 26.10 -75.12
CA GLU A 234 -5.13 27.11 -74.06
C GLU A 234 -5.31 28.50 -74.73
N GLU A 235 -5.84 29.58 -74.14
CA GLU A 235 -6.12 29.90 -72.72
C GLU A 235 -7.63 29.78 -72.33
N GLU A 236 -8.44 30.74 -71.84
CA GLU A 236 -8.34 32.18 -71.52
C GLU A 236 -9.39 32.54 -70.42
N SER A 237 -9.35 33.77 -69.89
CA SER A 237 -10.35 34.48 -69.06
C SER A 237 -10.38 34.17 -67.56
N ASP A 238 -9.27 34.55 -66.91
CA ASP A 238 -9.22 35.45 -65.75
C ASP A 238 -9.69 35.05 -64.32
N ARG A 239 -8.87 35.48 -63.35
CA ARG A 239 -9.11 35.77 -61.92
C ARG A 239 -9.86 34.77 -61.00
N ARG A 240 -9.05 33.99 -60.28
CA ARG A 240 -9.17 33.84 -58.81
C ARG A 240 -8.48 35.04 -58.10
N PRO A 241 -8.70 35.25 -56.79
CA PRO A 241 -7.58 34.94 -55.87
C PRO A 241 -8.01 34.28 -54.55
N ALA A 242 -7.03 33.94 -53.70
CA ALA A 242 -7.25 33.46 -52.34
C ALA A 242 -6.06 33.75 -51.40
N LYS A 243 -6.35 33.83 -50.08
CA LYS A 243 -5.49 33.67 -48.87
C LYS A 243 -5.12 34.92 -48.04
N LYS A 244 -5.13 34.69 -46.71
CA LYS A 244 -4.33 35.27 -45.59
C LYS A 244 -4.80 36.56 -44.87
N ARG A 245 -4.86 36.44 -43.52
CA ARG A 245 -4.26 37.27 -42.43
C ARG A 245 -3.87 38.74 -42.76
N TYR A 246 -4.09 39.74 -41.88
CA TYR A 246 -3.43 39.82 -40.55
C TYR A 246 -4.25 40.50 -39.41
N VAL A 247 -3.63 41.32 -38.53
CA VAL A 247 -4.09 41.79 -37.19
C VAL A 247 -3.68 43.26 -36.98
N GLU A 248 -4.47 44.08 -36.26
CA GLU A 248 -4.09 45.24 -35.38
C GLU A 248 -5.38 45.92 -34.80
N VAL A 249 -5.51 46.66 -33.66
CA VAL A 249 -4.61 47.28 -32.62
C VAL A 249 -4.27 48.78 -32.89
N ILE A 250 -4.65 49.82 -32.10
CA ILE A 250 -5.52 49.97 -30.90
C ILE A 250 -6.75 50.90 -31.17
N LYS A 251 -7.00 52.16 -30.71
CA LYS A 251 -6.41 53.12 -29.72
C LYS A 251 -7.42 54.25 -29.33
N HIS A 252 -7.37 54.79 -28.09
CA HIS A 252 -8.21 55.90 -27.50
C HIS A 252 -9.74 55.64 -27.37
N GLY A 253 -10.50 56.16 -26.39
CA GLY A 253 -10.18 56.90 -25.14
C GLY A 253 -11.20 58.00 -24.80
N GLY A 254 -11.84 57.99 -23.61
CA GLY A 254 -12.59 59.15 -23.08
C GLY A 254 -13.83 58.89 -22.19
N LEU A 255 -13.87 59.61 -21.04
CA LEU A 255 -15.05 60.04 -20.24
C LEU A 255 -15.94 59.02 -19.47
N GLY A 256 -16.47 59.49 -18.33
CA GLY A 256 -17.49 58.85 -17.47
C GLY A 256 -18.82 59.66 -17.49
N PRO A 257 -19.62 59.78 -16.39
CA PRO A 257 -19.28 59.54 -14.98
C PRO A 257 -20.21 58.59 -14.19
N GLU A 258 -19.90 58.47 -12.89
CA GLU A 258 -20.70 58.17 -11.67
C GLU A 258 -22.19 57.76 -11.73
N ASP A 259 -22.59 56.82 -10.83
CA ASP A 259 -23.39 57.18 -9.63
C ASP A 259 -23.27 56.09 -8.52
N VAL A 260 -23.77 56.37 -7.32
CA VAL A 260 -23.50 55.69 -6.04
C VAL A 260 -24.75 55.13 -5.37
N LYS A 261 -24.66 53.95 -4.74
CA LYS A 261 -25.35 53.68 -3.45
C LYS A 261 -24.79 52.49 -2.67
N MET A 262 -24.46 52.76 -1.40
CA MET A 262 -24.28 51.76 -0.35
C MET A 262 -25.60 51.51 0.38
N THR A 263 -25.78 50.32 0.94
CA THR A 263 -26.52 50.15 2.20
C THR A 263 -26.11 48.84 2.86
N ASN A 264 -25.74 48.89 4.14
CA ASN A 264 -25.52 47.70 4.96
C ASN A 264 -26.81 47.38 5.72
N VAL A 265 -27.17 46.09 5.78
CA VAL A 265 -27.97 45.56 6.89
C VAL A 265 -27.25 44.30 7.38
N VAL A 266 -27.04 44.21 8.69
CA VAL A 266 -26.43 43.06 9.35
C VAL A 266 -27.51 42.37 10.17
N GLU A 267 -27.90 41.17 9.75
CA GLU A 267 -28.65 40.26 10.61
C GLU A 267 -27.87 38.95 10.78
N ARG A 268 -27.86 38.46 12.03
CA ARG A 268 -27.20 37.21 12.43
C ARG A 268 -28.25 36.12 12.57
N GLU A 269 -28.30 35.18 11.63
CA GLU A 269 -28.96 33.90 11.86
C GLU A 269 -27.96 32.77 12.18
N VAL A 270 -28.39 31.84 13.02
CA VAL A 270 -27.54 30.80 13.61
C VAL A 270 -27.44 29.60 12.67
N ALA A 271 -26.29 29.43 12.02
CA ALA A 271 -26.04 28.30 11.14
C ALA A 271 -25.76 27.00 11.92
N GLU A 272 -26.49 25.93 11.61
CA GLU A 272 -26.26 24.58 12.14
C GLU A 272 -24.83 24.05 11.81
N PRO A 273 -24.24 23.18 12.66
CA PRO A 273 -22.91 22.65 12.45
C PRO A 273 -22.84 21.78 11.18
N ALA A 274 -22.18 22.30 10.14
CA ALA A 274 -22.09 21.68 8.83
C ALA A 274 -21.53 20.24 8.87
N SER A 275 -22.26 19.32 8.22
CA SER A 275 -21.85 17.92 8.06
C SER A 275 -20.46 17.79 7.43
N PRO A 276 -19.64 16.78 7.82
CA PRO A 276 -18.29 16.59 7.25
C PRO A 276 -18.34 16.47 5.73
N GLY A 277 -17.48 17.25 5.06
CA GLY A 277 -17.63 17.61 3.65
C GLY A 277 -17.74 16.43 2.66
N PRO A 278 -18.44 16.63 1.52
CA PRO A 278 -18.74 15.58 0.58
C PRO A 278 -17.47 14.96 -0.02
N ALA A 279 -17.55 13.65 -0.32
CA ALA A 279 -16.48 12.93 -0.99
C ALA A 279 -16.08 13.61 -2.33
N PRO A 280 -14.80 13.52 -2.76
CA PRO A 280 -14.32 14.24 -3.93
C PRO A 280 -15.19 13.98 -5.17
N ARG A 281 -15.65 15.07 -5.81
CA ARG A 281 -16.63 15.06 -6.91
C ARG A 281 -16.31 13.95 -7.93
N GLU A 282 -17.26 13.03 -8.12
CA GLU A 282 -17.23 12.12 -9.25
C GLU A 282 -17.17 12.96 -10.55
N GLY A 283 -16.27 12.59 -11.47
CA GLY A 283 -15.99 13.42 -12.64
C GLY A 283 -17.23 13.57 -13.52
N TYR A 284 -17.68 14.82 -13.71
CA TYR A 284 -18.84 15.18 -14.54
C TYR A 284 -18.91 14.35 -15.83
N PHE A 285 -19.88 13.45 -15.94
CA PHE A 285 -20.08 12.66 -17.16
C PHE A 285 -20.60 13.57 -18.29
N SER A 286 -19.78 13.79 -19.31
CA SER A 286 -20.21 14.56 -20.48
C SER A 286 -20.95 13.65 -21.46
N TRP A 287 -22.20 13.99 -21.78
CA TRP A 287 -23.01 13.29 -22.78
C TRP A 287 -22.58 13.56 -24.23
N LYS A 288 -21.52 14.35 -24.46
CA LYS A 288 -20.91 14.59 -25.79
C LYS A 288 -19.65 13.73 -25.96
N PRO A 289 -19.64 12.70 -26.84
CA PRO A 289 -18.49 11.81 -27.04
C PRO A 289 -17.18 12.50 -27.44
N SER A 290 -17.25 13.69 -28.02
CA SER A 290 -16.11 14.55 -28.39
C SER A 290 -15.33 15.11 -27.19
N ASN A 291 -15.99 15.26 -26.02
CA ASN A 291 -15.47 16.08 -24.93
C ASN A 291 -14.76 15.25 -23.84
N GLN A 292 -14.81 13.92 -23.90
CA GLN A 292 -14.14 13.04 -22.94
C GLN A 292 -13.56 11.80 -23.63
N PRO A 293 -12.24 11.56 -23.58
CA PRO A 293 -11.67 10.30 -24.03
C PRO A 293 -12.18 9.18 -23.12
N CYS A 294 -13.04 8.31 -23.65
CA CYS A 294 -13.64 7.21 -22.88
C CYS A 294 -12.55 6.42 -22.12
N PRO A 295 -12.63 6.32 -20.77
CA PRO A 295 -11.59 5.66 -19.98
C PRO A 295 -11.48 4.20 -20.43
N ARG A 296 -10.25 3.76 -20.76
CA ARG A 296 -10.05 2.39 -21.28
C ARG A 296 -10.63 1.38 -20.26
N PRO A 297 -11.37 0.33 -20.68
CA PRO A 297 -11.98 -0.65 -19.77
C PRO A 297 -11.02 -1.37 -18.80
N SER A 298 -9.70 -1.23 -19.02
CA SER A 298 -8.63 -1.64 -18.11
C SER A 298 -8.54 -0.85 -16.79
N HIS A 299 -9.05 0.38 -16.73
CA HIS A 299 -8.99 1.24 -15.53
C HIS A 299 -10.26 1.16 -14.67
N CYS A 300 -11.41 0.88 -15.27
CA CYS A 300 -12.67 0.69 -14.54
C CYS A 300 -12.65 -0.67 -13.82
N SER A 301 -12.88 -0.70 -12.51
CA SER A 301 -12.92 -1.95 -11.73
C SER A 301 -13.75 -1.85 -10.45
N VAL A 302 -14.48 -2.92 -10.12
CA VAL A 302 -15.19 -3.07 -8.84
C VAL A 302 -14.22 -3.66 -7.81
N ARG A 303 -14.09 -3.00 -6.65
CA ARG A 303 -13.27 -3.46 -5.52
C ARG A 303 -14.05 -4.48 -4.69
N VAL A 304 -13.42 -5.59 -4.32
CA VAL A 304 -13.98 -6.54 -3.35
C VAL A 304 -14.20 -5.87 -1.98
N LEU A 305 -13.33 -4.93 -1.60
CA LEU A 305 -13.48 -4.10 -0.39
C LEU A 305 -14.85 -3.40 -0.27
N SER A 306 -15.51 -3.03 -1.38
CA SER A 306 -16.83 -2.38 -1.34
C SER A 306 -17.94 -3.33 -0.83
N MET A 307 -17.71 -4.65 -0.87
CA MET A 307 -18.68 -5.68 -0.44
C MET A 307 -18.67 -5.89 1.08
N LEU A 308 -17.64 -5.42 1.79
CA LEU A 308 -17.46 -5.67 3.22
C LEU A 308 -18.41 -4.84 4.09
N TYR A 309 -18.81 -5.40 5.23
CA TYR A 309 -19.60 -4.72 6.27
C TYR A 309 -20.97 -4.25 5.73
N GLY A 310 -21.77 -5.23 5.34
CA GLY A 310 -23.18 -5.09 4.95
C GLY A 310 -24.13 -5.35 6.12
N GLY A 311 -25.25 -6.02 5.87
CA GLY A 311 -26.23 -6.46 6.89
C GLY A 311 -27.39 -5.49 7.14
N GLN A 312 -27.43 -4.31 6.49
CA GLN A 312 -28.45 -3.27 6.74
C GLN A 312 -29.84 -3.53 6.13
N GLY A 313 -30.09 -4.75 5.63
CA GLY A 313 -31.36 -5.16 5.05
C GLY A 313 -31.71 -4.45 3.74
N MET A 314 -32.79 -4.90 3.10
CA MET A 314 -33.23 -4.40 1.78
C MET A 314 -33.68 -2.93 1.78
N LYS A 315 -33.88 -2.28 2.95
CA LYS A 315 -34.13 -0.82 3.05
C LYS A 315 -32.93 -0.01 2.52
N SER A 316 -31.71 -0.54 2.66
CA SER A 316 -30.47 0.09 2.17
C SER A 316 -30.18 -0.13 0.68
N PHE A 317 -30.92 -1.03 0.01
CA PHE A 317 -30.67 -1.43 -1.37
C PHE A 317 -31.00 -0.31 -2.37
N LEU A 318 -30.14 -0.09 -3.37
CA LEU A 318 -30.24 1.06 -4.28
C LEU A 318 -31.61 1.20 -4.97
N LEU A 319 -32.18 0.10 -5.47
CA LEU A 319 -33.47 0.13 -6.18
C LEU A 319 -34.68 0.40 -5.25
N ASN A 320 -34.50 0.26 -3.92
CA ASN A 320 -35.48 0.64 -2.90
C ASN A 320 -35.30 2.08 -2.39
N ARG A 321 -34.20 2.77 -2.72
CA ARG A 321 -34.02 4.18 -2.34
C ARG A 321 -35.06 5.05 -3.04
N LYS A 322 -35.49 6.10 -2.34
CA LYS A 322 -36.40 7.11 -2.87
C LYS A 322 -35.61 8.27 -3.48
N LEU A 323 -36.21 8.95 -4.45
CA LEU A 323 -35.72 10.22 -5.00
C LEU A 323 -36.29 11.38 -4.19
N CYS A 324 -35.43 12.28 -3.72
CA CYS A 324 -35.82 13.52 -3.05
C CYS A 324 -35.71 14.69 -4.04
N ARG A 325 -36.72 15.56 -4.05
CA ARG A 325 -36.75 16.79 -4.88
C ARG A 325 -37.35 17.93 -4.05
N GLY A 326 -36.49 18.79 -3.51
CA GLY A 326 -36.90 19.92 -2.65
C GLY A 326 -37.66 19.48 -1.38
N VAL A 327 -38.46 20.39 -0.84
CA VAL A 327 -39.29 20.19 0.37
C VAL A 327 -40.57 19.41 0.00
N GLY A 328 -40.40 18.17 -0.47
CA GLY A 328 -41.48 17.35 -1.03
C GLY A 328 -41.37 15.86 -0.72
N ARG A 329 -42.53 15.16 -0.69
CA ARG A 329 -42.62 13.72 -0.36
C ARG A 329 -41.74 12.87 -1.28
N ALA A 330 -40.78 12.14 -0.69
CA ALA A 330 -39.81 11.35 -1.43
C ALA A 330 -40.45 10.22 -2.27
N GLN A 331 -40.13 10.17 -3.56
CA GLN A 331 -40.80 9.33 -4.57
C GLN A 331 -40.06 8.02 -4.87
N ARG A 332 -40.77 6.98 -5.34
CA ARG A 332 -40.15 5.72 -5.82
C ARG A 332 -39.54 5.92 -7.22
N LEU A 333 -38.35 5.38 -7.46
CA LEU A 333 -37.65 5.43 -8.74
C LEU A 333 -38.46 4.81 -9.89
N GLN A 334 -38.43 5.46 -11.05
CA GLN A 334 -39.00 4.97 -12.31
C GLN A 334 -37.90 4.72 -13.36
N GLY A 335 -38.23 4.14 -14.51
CA GLY A 335 -37.23 3.76 -15.53
C GLY A 335 -36.43 4.95 -16.08
N VAL A 336 -37.01 6.14 -16.11
CA VAL A 336 -36.32 7.39 -16.51
C VAL A 336 -35.23 7.80 -15.50
N ASP A 337 -35.48 7.63 -14.20
CA ASP A 337 -34.52 7.92 -13.14
C ASP A 337 -33.38 6.89 -13.15
N LEU A 338 -33.72 5.63 -13.42
CA LEU A 338 -32.73 4.55 -13.52
C LEU A 338 -31.81 4.72 -14.74
N VAL A 339 -32.35 5.06 -15.92
CA VAL A 339 -31.55 5.40 -17.11
C VAL A 339 -30.62 6.60 -16.82
N ARG A 340 -31.10 7.62 -16.11
CA ARG A 340 -30.28 8.78 -15.69
C ARG A 340 -29.15 8.38 -14.74
N MET A 341 -29.45 7.60 -13.71
CA MET A 341 -28.47 7.15 -12.72
C MET A 341 -27.40 6.23 -13.34
N VAL A 342 -27.75 5.36 -14.28
CA VAL A 342 -26.82 4.38 -14.89
C VAL A 342 -25.90 5.01 -15.94
N PHE A 343 -26.42 5.90 -16.79
CA PHE A 343 -25.69 6.38 -17.98
C PHE A 343 -25.26 7.86 -17.93
N LEU A 344 -25.78 8.65 -16.98
CA LEU A 344 -25.59 10.11 -16.97
C LEU A 344 -25.15 10.68 -15.60
N GLN A 345 -26.05 10.81 -14.63
CA GLN A 345 -25.79 11.59 -13.40
C GLN A 345 -25.21 10.79 -12.21
N GLY A 346 -25.10 9.46 -12.32
CA GLY A 346 -24.63 8.61 -11.22
C GLY A 346 -25.58 8.58 -10.02
N GLU A 347 -25.14 8.01 -8.89
CA GLU A 347 -25.96 7.93 -7.67
C GLU A 347 -26.21 9.32 -7.04
N ALA A 348 -25.43 10.34 -7.41
CA ALA A 348 -25.67 11.75 -7.07
C ALA A 348 -26.99 12.30 -7.64
N TYR A 349 -27.63 11.61 -8.59
CA TYR A 349 -28.99 11.94 -9.02
C TYR A 349 -30.02 11.82 -7.88
N LEU A 350 -29.80 10.92 -6.91
CA LEU A 350 -30.72 10.68 -5.80
C LEU A 350 -30.74 11.86 -4.79
N SER A 351 -29.65 12.63 -4.71
CA SER A 351 -29.50 13.80 -3.86
C SER A 351 -29.83 15.12 -4.57
N GLY A 352 -30.76 15.10 -5.54
CA GLY A 352 -31.32 16.30 -6.16
C GLY A 352 -30.46 16.97 -7.25
N THR A 353 -29.35 16.35 -7.69
CA THR A 353 -28.49 16.92 -8.75
C THR A 353 -29.27 17.17 -10.05
N GLU A 354 -29.13 18.37 -10.62
CA GLU A 354 -29.86 18.77 -11.83
C GLU A 354 -29.75 17.76 -12.99
N ALA A 355 -30.89 17.43 -13.57
CA ALA A 355 -31.02 16.55 -14.73
C ALA A 355 -30.46 17.21 -16.01
N LYS A 356 -29.16 17.10 -16.24
CA LYS A 356 -28.44 17.64 -17.43
C LYS A 356 -27.97 16.49 -18.35
N PRO A 357 -28.49 16.33 -19.58
CA PRO A 357 -29.46 17.20 -20.26
C PRO A 357 -30.90 17.04 -19.74
N ARG A 358 -31.69 18.12 -19.84
CA ARG A 358 -33.09 18.16 -19.37
C ARG A 358 -33.97 17.13 -20.09
N ARG A 359 -33.95 17.08 -21.43
CA ARG A 359 -34.54 15.98 -22.23
C ARG A 359 -33.48 14.90 -22.49
N LEU A 360 -33.87 13.62 -22.41
CA LEU A 360 -32.96 12.50 -22.74
C LEU A 360 -32.76 12.38 -24.26
N PRO A 361 -31.55 12.07 -24.75
CA PRO A 361 -31.33 11.75 -26.16
C PRO A 361 -32.15 10.52 -26.59
N ARG A 362 -32.65 10.49 -27.84
CA ARG A 362 -33.56 9.44 -28.35
C ARG A 362 -33.13 8.00 -28.00
N ARG A 363 -31.82 7.69 -28.12
CA ARG A 363 -31.24 6.37 -27.77
C ARG A 363 -31.46 5.97 -26.31
N PHE A 364 -31.29 6.90 -25.36
CA PHE A 364 -31.52 6.62 -23.94
C PHE A 364 -33.02 6.67 -23.59
N PHE A 365 -33.80 7.49 -24.30
CA PHE A 365 -35.26 7.50 -24.17
C PHE A 365 -35.88 6.15 -24.55
N SER A 366 -35.43 5.51 -25.63
CA SER A 366 -35.88 4.16 -26.03
C SER A 366 -35.52 3.04 -25.04
N MET A 367 -34.66 3.30 -24.03
CA MET A 367 -34.34 2.33 -22.98
C MET A 367 -35.36 2.34 -21.82
N ILE A 368 -36.13 3.43 -21.66
CA ILE A 368 -37.03 3.63 -20.51
C ILE A 368 -38.01 2.46 -20.29
N PRO A 369 -38.61 1.82 -21.33
CA PRO A 369 -39.50 0.67 -21.13
C PRO A 369 -38.80 -0.53 -20.45
N LEU A 370 -37.60 -0.90 -20.91
CA LEU A 370 -36.83 -2.03 -20.35
C LEU A 370 -36.37 -1.75 -18.91
N PHE A 371 -35.92 -0.52 -18.63
CA PHE A 371 -35.52 -0.13 -17.27
C PHE A 371 -36.74 0.03 -16.33
N SER A 372 -37.93 0.33 -16.87
CA SER A 372 -39.19 0.27 -16.13
C SER A 372 -39.64 -1.18 -15.87
N GLN A 373 -39.42 -2.09 -16.82
CA GLN A 373 -39.68 -3.53 -16.65
C GLN A 373 -38.78 -4.13 -15.58
N LEU A 374 -37.48 -3.80 -15.57
CA LEU A 374 -36.52 -4.16 -14.52
C LEU A 374 -37.03 -3.72 -13.13
N LEU A 375 -37.52 -2.48 -13.01
CA LEU A 375 -38.10 -1.99 -11.74
C LEU A 375 -39.42 -2.69 -11.36
N ARG A 376 -40.28 -3.05 -12.32
CA ARG A 376 -41.48 -3.86 -12.06
C ARG A 376 -41.13 -5.27 -11.59
N GLN A 377 -40.13 -5.89 -12.20
CA GLN A 377 -39.61 -7.21 -11.84
C GLN A 377 -38.93 -7.19 -10.47
N HIS A 378 -38.10 -6.18 -10.17
CA HIS A 378 -37.53 -5.93 -8.84
C HIS A 378 -38.62 -5.87 -7.75
N ARG A 379 -39.69 -5.10 -7.98
CA ARG A 379 -40.82 -4.94 -7.05
C ARG A 379 -41.64 -6.25 -6.85
N LYS A 380 -41.53 -7.22 -7.77
CA LYS A 380 -42.15 -8.56 -7.68
C LYS A 380 -41.17 -9.67 -7.22
N CYS A 381 -39.91 -9.35 -6.97
CA CYS A 381 -38.87 -10.34 -6.66
C CYS A 381 -38.89 -10.76 -5.19
N SER A 382 -39.10 -12.06 -4.91
CA SER A 382 -39.13 -12.59 -3.55
C SER A 382 -37.71 -12.92 -3.05
N TYR A 383 -36.95 -11.87 -2.76
CA TYR A 383 -35.56 -11.97 -2.32
C TYR A 383 -35.40 -12.82 -1.04
N THR A 384 -36.36 -12.77 -0.11
CA THR A 384 -36.35 -13.55 1.13
C THR A 384 -36.56 -15.04 0.87
N TYR A 385 -37.43 -15.41 -0.07
CA TYR A 385 -37.63 -16.79 -0.50
C TYR A 385 -36.35 -17.37 -1.12
N PHE A 386 -35.73 -16.66 -2.08
CA PHE A 386 -34.46 -17.10 -2.66
C PHE A 386 -33.32 -17.15 -1.64
N LEU A 387 -33.30 -16.23 -0.66
CA LEU A 387 -32.32 -16.26 0.42
C LEU A 387 -32.47 -17.54 1.24
N ARG A 388 -33.67 -17.84 1.78
CA ARG A 388 -33.93 -19.07 2.54
C ARG A 388 -33.60 -20.32 1.71
N GLN A 389 -34.10 -20.40 0.47
CA GLN A 389 -33.95 -21.60 -0.38
C GLN A 389 -32.50 -21.87 -0.82
N LYS A 390 -31.66 -20.84 -1.00
CA LYS A 390 -30.26 -21.00 -1.45
C LYS A 390 -29.23 -20.90 -0.31
N CYS A 391 -29.58 -20.26 0.80
CA CYS A 391 -28.71 -19.96 1.95
C CYS A 391 -29.48 -20.22 3.27
N SER A 392 -29.35 -21.43 3.80
CA SER A 392 -29.91 -21.85 5.10
C SER A 392 -29.49 -20.91 6.24
N GLY A 393 -30.36 -20.75 7.25
CA GLY A 393 -30.02 -20.04 8.48
C GLY A 393 -29.25 -20.93 9.44
N GLY A 394 -28.74 -20.33 10.51
CA GLY A 394 -28.43 -21.03 11.76
C GLY A 394 -29.70 -21.28 12.55
N GLU A 395 -30.69 -21.90 11.93
CA GLU A 395 -31.98 -22.21 12.54
C GLU A 395 -31.75 -23.33 13.58
N GLY A 396 -32.21 -23.13 14.82
CA GLY A 396 -31.89 -24.01 15.97
C GLY A 396 -30.49 -23.82 16.59
N LYS A 397 -29.78 -22.72 16.30
CA LYS A 397 -28.43 -22.44 16.86
C LYS A 397 -28.38 -21.17 17.70
N GLU A 398 -27.75 -21.28 18.86
CA GLU A 398 -27.71 -20.21 19.88
C GLU A 398 -26.31 -19.92 20.40
N ASP A 399 -25.42 -20.91 20.47
CA ASP A 399 -24.03 -20.74 20.91
C ASP A 399 -23.16 -20.03 19.87
N MET A 400 -22.15 -19.28 20.32
CA MET A 400 -21.29 -18.51 19.41
C MET A 400 -20.50 -19.40 18.45
N VAL A 401 -20.07 -20.59 18.86
CA VAL A 401 -19.19 -21.48 18.07
C VAL A 401 -19.92 -22.05 16.86
N SER A 402 -21.12 -22.58 17.05
CA SER A 402 -21.94 -23.13 15.98
C SER A 402 -22.49 -22.05 15.04
N LEU A 403 -22.72 -20.82 15.54
CA LEU A 403 -23.04 -19.64 14.74
C LEU A 403 -21.84 -19.15 13.91
N LEU A 404 -20.62 -19.14 14.46
CA LEU A 404 -19.37 -18.83 13.74
C LEU A 404 -19.11 -19.82 12.58
N GLY A 405 -19.53 -21.08 12.74
CA GLY A 405 -19.52 -22.09 11.67
C GLY A 405 -20.63 -21.91 10.62
N SER A 406 -21.71 -21.19 10.93
CA SER A 406 -22.92 -21.08 10.09
C SER A 406 -22.83 -20.04 8.96
N HIS A 407 -21.65 -19.91 8.35
CA HIS A 407 -21.41 -18.97 7.24
C HIS A 407 -21.75 -19.58 5.87
N CYS A 408 -22.36 -18.80 4.98
CA CYS A 408 -22.60 -19.22 3.61
C CYS A 408 -21.30 -19.28 2.79
N SER A 409 -21.17 -20.31 1.96
CA SER A 409 -20.09 -20.38 0.96
C SER A 409 -20.36 -19.41 -0.19
N PHE A 410 -19.30 -18.89 -0.84
CA PHE A 410 -19.43 -17.99 -1.99
C PHE A 410 -20.29 -18.57 -3.12
N TYR A 411 -20.36 -19.90 -3.23
CA TYR A 411 -21.19 -20.58 -4.23
C TYR A 411 -22.68 -20.56 -3.87
N ARG A 412 -23.05 -20.71 -2.59
CA ARG A 412 -24.43 -20.56 -2.11
C ARG A 412 -24.92 -19.12 -2.32
N VAL A 413 -24.08 -18.12 -1.99
CA VAL A 413 -24.34 -16.70 -2.27
C VAL A 413 -24.46 -16.42 -3.77
N TYR A 414 -23.62 -17.05 -4.61
CA TYR A 414 -23.75 -16.97 -6.06
C TYR A 414 -25.09 -17.53 -6.56
N LEU A 415 -25.57 -18.67 -6.04
CA LEU A 415 -26.86 -19.24 -6.43
C LEU A 415 -28.03 -18.30 -6.07
N PHE A 416 -28.00 -17.68 -4.88
CA PHE A 416 -28.95 -16.64 -4.49
C PHE A 416 -28.94 -15.46 -5.48
N VAL A 417 -27.77 -14.88 -5.75
CA VAL A 417 -27.61 -13.75 -6.69
C VAL A 417 -28.02 -14.14 -8.11
N ARG A 418 -27.77 -15.38 -8.54
CA ARG A 418 -28.14 -15.90 -9.86
C ARG A 418 -29.65 -15.88 -10.09
N GLU A 419 -30.44 -16.40 -9.15
CA GLU A 419 -31.91 -16.38 -9.32
C GLU A 419 -32.47 -14.96 -9.20
N CYS A 420 -31.90 -14.13 -8.31
CA CYS A 420 -32.25 -12.71 -8.24
C CYS A 420 -32.03 -11.98 -9.57
N LEU A 421 -30.87 -12.16 -10.22
CA LEU A 421 -30.58 -11.54 -11.52
C LEU A 421 -31.51 -12.06 -12.63
N ARG A 422 -31.83 -13.36 -12.61
CA ARG A 422 -32.75 -13.98 -13.59
C ARG A 422 -34.18 -13.48 -13.47
N GLN A 423 -34.69 -13.25 -12.25
CA GLN A 423 -36.04 -12.71 -12.06
C GLN A 423 -36.11 -11.20 -12.32
N VAL A 424 -35.03 -10.46 -12.05
CA VAL A 424 -35.03 -8.98 -12.01
C VAL A 424 -34.57 -8.31 -13.30
N VAL A 425 -33.72 -8.95 -14.11
CA VAL A 425 -33.14 -8.34 -15.32
C VAL A 425 -33.82 -8.90 -16.59
N PRO A 426 -34.55 -8.08 -17.36
CA PRO A 426 -35.18 -8.48 -18.63
C PRO A 426 -34.21 -9.17 -19.60
N HIS A 427 -34.68 -10.18 -20.33
CA HIS A 427 -33.83 -10.97 -21.23
C HIS A 427 -33.18 -10.10 -22.32
N GLU A 428 -33.92 -9.11 -22.80
CA GLU A 428 -33.57 -8.16 -23.84
C GLU A 428 -32.33 -7.33 -23.46
N LEU A 429 -32.12 -7.03 -22.17
CA LEU A 429 -30.96 -6.27 -21.71
C LEU A 429 -29.64 -7.05 -21.86
N TRP A 430 -29.69 -8.39 -21.79
CA TRP A 430 -28.53 -9.24 -22.07
C TRP A 430 -28.25 -9.41 -23.57
N GLY A 431 -29.26 -9.19 -24.43
CA GLY A 431 -29.19 -9.45 -25.87
C GLY A 431 -29.22 -10.94 -26.24
N SER A 432 -28.47 -11.78 -25.52
CA SER A 432 -28.54 -13.24 -25.65
C SER A 432 -28.20 -13.99 -24.37
N GLN A 433 -28.65 -15.24 -24.29
CA GLN A 433 -28.37 -16.16 -23.18
C GLN A 433 -26.86 -16.34 -22.93
N GLY A 434 -26.03 -16.29 -23.99
CA GLY A 434 -24.56 -16.39 -23.89
C GLY A 434 -23.95 -15.21 -23.11
N ASN A 435 -24.42 -13.98 -23.36
CA ASN A 435 -24.00 -12.78 -22.62
C ASN A 435 -24.42 -12.86 -21.14
N MET A 436 -25.66 -13.32 -20.86
CA MET A 436 -26.13 -13.54 -19.49
C MET A 436 -25.27 -14.58 -18.75
N LEU A 437 -25.01 -15.74 -19.37
CA LEU A 437 -24.19 -16.80 -18.78
C LEU A 437 -22.74 -16.35 -18.55
N HIS A 438 -22.18 -15.54 -19.45
CA HIS A 438 -20.88 -14.92 -19.25
C HIS A 438 -20.87 -14.00 -18.02
N PHE A 439 -21.83 -13.06 -17.91
CA PHE A 439 -21.91 -12.15 -16.77
C PHE A 439 -22.10 -12.91 -15.45
N LEU A 440 -22.96 -13.94 -15.43
CA LEU A 440 -23.13 -14.81 -14.26
C LEU A 440 -21.83 -15.55 -13.90
N SER A 441 -21.01 -15.94 -14.88
CA SER A 441 -19.67 -16.49 -14.62
C SER A 441 -18.73 -15.45 -14.00
N CYS A 442 -18.76 -14.20 -14.48
CA CYS A 442 -18.04 -13.08 -13.85
C CYS A 442 -18.50 -12.79 -12.42
N VAL A 443 -19.80 -12.90 -12.12
CA VAL A 443 -20.33 -12.78 -10.74
C VAL A 443 -19.85 -13.94 -9.86
N LYS A 444 -19.89 -15.18 -10.35
CA LYS A 444 -19.33 -16.36 -9.64
C LYS A 444 -17.83 -16.20 -9.36
N HIS A 445 -17.09 -15.59 -10.29
CA HIS A 445 -15.67 -15.27 -10.12
C HIS A 445 -15.47 -14.14 -9.10
N PHE A 446 -16.24 -13.05 -9.18
CA PHE A 446 -16.18 -11.90 -8.27
C PHE A 446 -16.38 -12.32 -6.81
N LEU A 447 -17.39 -13.14 -6.53
CA LEU A 447 -17.67 -13.64 -5.17
C LEU A 447 -16.58 -14.60 -4.63
N ARG A 448 -15.72 -15.14 -5.51
CA ARG A 448 -14.53 -15.96 -5.17
C ARG A 448 -13.24 -15.12 -5.06
N LEU A 449 -13.28 -13.81 -5.26
CA LEU A 449 -12.10 -12.96 -5.12
C LEU A 449 -11.77 -12.71 -3.64
N GLY A 450 -10.47 -12.61 -3.34
CA GLY A 450 -9.99 -12.28 -2.00
C GLY A 450 -10.17 -10.80 -1.66
N ARG A 451 -10.21 -10.49 -0.35
CA ARG A 451 -10.51 -9.17 0.23
C ARG A 451 -10.00 -7.94 -0.54
N PHE A 452 -8.75 -7.97 -1.00
CA PHE A 452 -8.04 -6.84 -1.62
C PHE A 452 -8.01 -6.87 -3.17
N GLU A 453 -8.60 -7.89 -3.79
CA GLU A 453 -8.68 -8.00 -5.25
C GLU A 453 -9.79 -7.09 -5.85
N ARG A 454 -9.84 -7.02 -7.18
CA ARG A 454 -10.78 -6.18 -7.94
C ARG A 454 -11.05 -6.77 -9.32
N LEU A 455 -12.30 -6.77 -9.76
CA LEU A 455 -12.70 -7.23 -11.10
C LEU A 455 -12.77 -6.03 -12.06
N SER A 456 -12.06 -6.10 -13.19
CA SER A 456 -12.04 -5.02 -14.19
C SER A 456 -13.16 -5.14 -15.21
N LEU A 457 -13.60 -4.00 -15.76
CA LEU A 457 -14.58 -3.98 -16.85
C LEU A 457 -14.06 -4.71 -18.10
N ALA A 458 -12.75 -4.65 -18.36
CA ALA A 458 -12.09 -5.44 -19.41
C ALA A 458 -12.24 -6.97 -19.24
N HIS A 459 -12.48 -7.48 -18.03
CA HIS A 459 -12.83 -8.89 -17.81
C HIS A 459 -14.31 -9.13 -18.14
N ILE A 460 -15.21 -8.27 -17.65
CA ILE A 460 -16.67 -8.39 -17.84
C ILE A 460 -17.08 -8.28 -19.32
N MET A 461 -16.35 -7.50 -20.12
CA MET A 461 -16.57 -7.34 -21.56
C MET A 461 -15.87 -8.42 -22.42
N TRP A 462 -15.09 -9.34 -21.83
CA TRP A 462 -14.26 -10.27 -22.60
C TRP A 462 -15.08 -11.34 -23.31
N ARG A 463 -15.16 -11.27 -24.64
CA ARG A 463 -16.06 -12.10 -25.50
C ARG A 463 -17.56 -11.80 -25.31
N MET A 464 -17.92 -10.63 -24.79
CA MET A 464 -19.30 -10.15 -24.73
C MET A 464 -19.79 -9.79 -26.15
N ARG A 465 -20.92 -10.36 -26.60
CA ARG A 465 -21.45 -10.10 -27.95
C ARG A 465 -22.36 -8.87 -27.95
N VAL A 466 -21.76 -7.71 -28.21
CA VAL A 466 -22.43 -6.38 -28.20
C VAL A 466 -23.48 -6.25 -29.30
N SER A 467 -23.33 -6.99 -30.40
CA SER A 467 -24.29 -7.15 -31.51
C SER A 467 -25.70 -7.53 -31.05
N ASP A 468 -25.76 -8.47 -30.10
CA ASP A 468 -26.98 -9.13 -29.65
C ASP A 468 -27.86 -8.15 -28.86
N CYS A 469 -27.25 -7.18 -28.18
CA CYS A 469 -27.91 -6.17 -27.36
C CYS A 469 -28.56 -5.08 -28.25
N HIS A 470 -29.67 -5.42 -28.92
CA HIS A 470 -30.36 -4.54 -29.87
C HIS A 470 -30.78 -3.17 -29.27
N TRP A 471 -31.05 -3.11 -27.95
CA TRP A 471 -31.38 -1.88 -27.22
C TRP A 471 -30.26 -0.81 -27.22
N LEU A 472 -29.03 -1.17 -27.59
CA LEU A 472 -27.89 -0.24 -27.61
C LEU A 472 -27.91 0.73 -28.80
N GLY A 473 -28.63 0.44 -29.89
CA GLY A 473 -28.68 1.30 -31.08
C GLY A 473 -29.10 0.58 -32.37
N HIS A 474 -29.50 1.35 -33.39
CA HIS A 474 -30.08 0.83 -34.65
C HIS A 474 -29.13 -0.08 -35.46
N LYS A 475 -29.71 -1.08 -36.14
CA LYS A 475 -28.98 -2.07 -36.97
C LYS A 475 -28.27 -1.50 -38.21
N LYS A 476 -28.63 -0.30 -38.69
CA LYS A 476 -28.19 0.24 -40.00
C LYS A 476 -26.83 0.99 -40.01
N ARG A 477 -26.02 0.99 -38.94
CA ARG A 477 -24.71 1.67 -38.92
C ARG A 477 -23.62 0.84 -38.22
N HIS A 478 -22.63 0.39 -39.00
CA HIS A 478 -21.52 -0.48 -38.58
C HIS A 478 -20.15 0.22 -38.69
N CYS A 479 -20.02 1.45 -38.18
CA CYS A 479 -18.72 2.14 -38.09
C CYS A 479 -18.03 1.86 -36.74
N PRO A 480 -16.68 1.86 -36.66
CA PRO A 480 -15.96 1.56 -35.42
C PRO A 480 -16.27 2.49 -34.25
N SER A 481 -16.66 3.74 -34.51
CA SER A 481 -17.07 4.71 -33.49
C SER A 481 -18.43 4.37 -32.87
N GLU A 482 -19.41 3.93 -33.67
CA GLU A 482 -20.71 3.45 -33.19
C GLU A 482 -20.55 2.15 -32.39
N GLN A 483 -19.76 1.20 -32.89
CA GLN A 483 -19.46 -0.05 -32.16
C GLN A 483 -18.82 0.24 -30.79
N ARG A 484 -17.81 1.12 -30.75
CA ARG A 484 -17.16 1.55 -29.50
C ARG A 484 -18.10 2.29 -28.55
N TYR A 485 -19.09 3.01 -29.07
CA TYR A 485 -20.12 3.67 -28.25
C TYR A 485 -21.12 2.66 -27.66
N ARG A 486 -21.53 1.64 -28.43
CA ARG A 486 -22.34 0.51 -27.93
C ARG A 486 -21.60 -0.29 -26.86
N GLU A 487 -20.30 -0.56 -27.05
CA GLU A 487 -19.41 -1.16 -26.05
C GLU A 487 -19.35 -0.33 -24.76
N TRP A 488 -19.29 1.00 -24.87
CA TRP A 488 -19.24 1.91 -23.72
C TRP A 488 -20.56 1.92 -22.94
N ILE A 489 -21.72 2.02 -23.62
CA ILE A 489 -23.04 1.94 -22.98
C ILE A 489 -23.23 0.58 -22.29
N LEU A 490 -22.94 -0.53 -22.97
CA LEU A 490 -23.05 -1.85 -22.37
C LEU A 490 -22.09 -2.02 -21.19
N GLY A 491 -20.88 -1.46 -21.31
CA GLY A 491 -19.89 -1.44 -20.24
C GLY A 491 -20.33 -0.67 -18.99
N GLN A 492 -21.00 0.48 -19.16
CA GLN A 492 -21.63 1.20 -18.04
C GLN A 492 -22.73 0.35 -17.38
N PHE A 493 -23.65 -0.21 -18.17
CA PHE A 493 -24.74 -1.04 -17.65
C PHE A 493 -24.23 -2.26 -16.86
N LEU A 494 -23.29 -3.02 -17.41
CA LEU A 494 -22.75 -4.21 -16.74
C LEU A 494 -21.89 -3.85 -15.51
N LEU A 495 -21.18 -2.71 -15.54
CA LEU A 495 -20.43 -2.22 -14.37
C LEU A 495 -21.38 -1.80 -13.24
N TRP A 496 -22.45 -1.07 -13.55
CA TRP A 496 -23.51 -0.73 -12.60
C TRP A 496 -24.22 -1.97 -12.06
N LEU A 497 -24.55 -2.94 -12.92
CA LEU A 497 -25.21 -4.18 -12.51
C LEU A 497 -24.34 -5.00 -11.54
N LEU A 498 -23.01 -4.99 -11.70
CA LEU A 498 -22.09 -5.60 -10.74
C LEU A 498 -21.94 -4.77 -9.45
N HIS A 499 -21.73 -3.45 -9.58
CA HIS A 499 -21.41 -2.57 -8.45
C HIS A 499 -22.61 -2.27 -7.55
N SER A 500 -23.74 -1.89 -8.13
CA SER A 500 -24.87 -1.32 -7.39
C SER A 500 -26.05 -2.28 -7.26
N VAL A 501 -26.20 -3.26 -8.17
CA VAL A 501 -27.20 -4.36 -8.02
C VAL A 501 -26.60 -5.57 -7.32
N VAL A 502 -25.63 -6.27 -7.91
CA VAL A 502 -25.06 -7.52 -7.32
C VAL A 502 -24.45 -7.27 -5.95
N LEU A 503 -23.50 -6.33 -5.85
CA LEU A 503 -22.85 -6.00 -4.59
C LEU A 503 -23.82 -5.29 -3.63
N GLY A 504 -24.81 -4.53 -4.14
CA GLY A 504 -25.90 -3.98 -3.33
C GLY A 504 -26.75 -5.08 -2.66
N LEU A 505 -27.13 -6.13 -3.37
CA LEU A 505 -27.87 -7.27 -2.82
C LEU A 505 -27.05 -8.04 -1.77
N VAL A 506 -25.76 -8.28 -2.03
CA VAL A 506 -24.88 -8.93 -1.05
C VAL A 506 -24.72 -8.08 0.20
N ARG A 507 -24.51 -6.75 0.07
CA ARG A 507 -24.47 -5.82 1.21
C ARG A 507 -25.79 -5.75 1.97
N SER A 508 -26.94 -5.96 1.32
CA SER A 508 -28.25 -5.89 1.95
C SER A 508 -28.56 -7.13 2.78
N MET A 509 -28.25 -8.32 2.25
CA MET A 509 -28.64 -9.61 2.87
C MET A 509 -27.54 -10.26 3.72
N PHE A 510 -26.27 -9.91 3.50
CA PHE A 510 -25.12 -10.56 4.15
C PHE A 510 -24.20 -9.54 4.83
N TYR A 511 -23.66 -9.93 5.98
CA TYR A 511 -22.45 -9.32 6.52
C TYR A 511 -21.23 -10.10 6.01
N VAL A 512 -20.34 -9.40 5.31
CA VAL A 512 -19.14 -9.98 4.69
C VAL A 512 -17.89 -9.49 5.41
N THR A 513 -17.07 -10.44 5.87
CA THR A 513 -15.85 -10.18 6.65
C THR A 513 -14.79 -11.25 6.41
N GLU A 514 -13.52 -10.91 6.66
CA GLU A 514 -12.47 -11.89 6.93
C GLU A 514 -12.68 -12.60 8.28
N SER A 515 -11.98 -13.71 8.49
CA SER A 515 -11.80 -14.39 9.78
C SER A 515 -10.31 -14.44 10.12
N ALA A 516 -9.97 -14.46 11.41
CA ALA A 516 -8.60 -14.66 11.89
C ALA A 516 -7.98 -15.95 11.30
N GLY A 517 -6.66 -15.96 11.08
CA GLY A 517 -5.95 -17.08 10.45
C GLY A 517 -6.16 -17.26 8.93
N HIS A 518 -7.38 -17.04 8.42
CA HIS A 518 -7.88 -17.37 7.06
C HIS A 518 -7.39 -16.41 5.94
N LYS A 519 -6.27 -15.71 6.15
CA LYS A 519 -5.58 -14.82 5.20
C LYS A 519 -6.49 -13.75 4.53
N HIS A 520 -6.86 -13.92 3.27
CA HIS A 520 -7.73 -12.99 2.52
C HIS A 520 -9.06 -13.62 2.06
N THR A 521 -9.41 -14.79 2.58
CA THR A 521 -10.70 -15.43 2.33
C THR A 521 -11.83 -14.64 3.01
N LEU A 522 -13.01 -14.62 2.39
CA LEU A 522 -14.21 -13.96 2.92
C LEU A 522 -15.21 -15.01 3.40
N ARG A 523 -15.82 -14.76 4.57
CA ARG A 523 -17.03 -15.44 5.06
C ARG A 523 -18.24 -14.54 4.81
N PHE A 524 -19.37 -15.16 4.49
CA PHE A 524 -20.64 -14.48 4.20
C PHE A 524 -21.69 -14.95 5.23
N TYR A 525 -21.88 -14.19 6.31
CA TYR A 525 -22.96 -14.47 7.27
C TYR A 525 -24.24 -13.81 6.77
N ARG A 526 -25.41 -14.46 6.94
CA ARG A 526 -26.69 -13.77 6.75
C ARG A 526 -26.82 -12.66 7.82
N GLY A 527 -27.56 -11.60 7.52
CA GLY A 527 -27.70 -10.45 8.43
C GLY A 527 -28.26 -10.80 9.81
N ASP A 528 -29.17 -11.77 9.89
CA ASP A 528 -29.76 -12.32 11.12
C ASP A 528 -28.74 -13.10 11.97
N VAL A 529 -28.01 -14.03 11.36
CA VAL A 529 -26.93 -14.80 12.01
C VAL A 529 -25.83 -13.86 12.52
N TRP A 530 -25.50 -12.80 11.76
CA TRP A 530 -24.51 -11.82 12.18
C TRP A 530 -24.99 -10.92 13.33
N ALA A 531 -26.28 -10.54 13.36
CA ALA A 531 -26.85 -9.78 14.48
C ALA A 531 -26.74 -10.55 15.80
N LYS A 532 -27.16 -11.83 15.82
CA LYS A 532 -26.98 -12.72 17.00
C LYS A 532 -25.51 -12.82 17.42
N LEU A 533 -24.58 -13.01 16.46
CA LEU A 533 -23.15 -13.05 16.77
C LEU A 533 -22.64 -11.75 17.42
N GLN A 534 -23.09 -10.58 16.94
CA GLN A 534 -22.71 -9.31 17.58
C GLN A 534 -23.25 -9.19 19.00
N GLU A 535 -24.52 -9.54 19.23
CA GLU A 535 -25.15 -9.52 20.56
C GLU A 535 -24.38 -10.37 21.57
N LEU A 536 -24.07 -11.63 21.20
CA LEU A 536 -23.28 -12.53 22.04
C LEU A 536 -21.88 -12.00 22.34
N ALA A 537 -21.23 -11.34 21.37
CA ALA A 537 -19.90 -10.77 21.55
C ALA A 537 -19.90 -9.47 22.39
N PHE A 538 -20.98 -8.68 22.36
CA PHE A 538 -21.18 -7.60 23.32
C PHE A 538 -21.37 -8.18 24.73
N ARG A 539 -22.24 -9.19 24.89
CA ARG A 539 -22.47 -9.87 26.18
C ARG A 539 -21.17 -10.48 26.74
N GLU A 540 -20.33 -11.09 25.91
CA GLU A 540 -19.01 -11.63 26.34
C GLU A 540 -18.11 -10.55 26.97
N HIS A 541 -18.01 -9.36 26.37
CA HIS A 541 -17.17 -8.27 26.91
C HIS A 541 -17.77 -7.58 28.14
N LEU A 542 -19.10 -7.51 28.24
CA LEU A 542 -19.81 -6.99 29.42
C LEU A 542 -19.65 -7.93 30.63
N CYS A 543 -19.92 -9.23 30.44
CA CYS A 543 -19.79 -10.23 31.52
C CYS A 543 -18.34 -10.41 32.03
N LYS A 544 -17.34 -10.02 31.23
CA LYS A 544 -15.92 -10.00 31.63
C LYS A 544 -15.48 -8.71 32.33
N GLY A 545 -16.39 -7.77 32.60
CA GLY A 545 -16.08 -6.48 33.21
C GLY A 545 -15.14 -5.59 32.36
N GLN A 546 -14.96 -5.90 31.07
CA GLN A 546 -14.05 -5.15 30.19
C GLN A 546 -14.71 -3.86 29.70
N TRP A 547 -16.01 -3.93 29.42
CA TRP A 547 -16.84 -2.81 28.98
C TRP A 547 -17.99 -2.54 29.97
N GLU A 548 -18.37 -1.28 30.08
CA GLU A 548 -19.54 -0.75 30.81
C GLU A 548 -20.52 -0.17 29.78
N GLU A 549 -21.83 -0.39 29.93
CA GLU A 549 -22.87 0.21 29.06
C GLU A 549 -23.23 1.63 29.53
N LEU A 550 -23.28 2.58 28.60
CA LEU A 550 -23.52 3.99 28.92
C LEU A 550 -24.97 4.40 28.60
N MET A 551 -25.68 4.86 29.62
CA MET A 551 -27.06 5.34 29.49
C MET A 551 -27.12 6.63 28.65
N PRO A 552 -28.20 6.88 27.89
CA PRO A 552 -28.34 8.08 27.06
C PRO A 552 -28.00 9.44 27.72
N PRO A 553 -28.39 9.75 28.97
CA PRO A 553 -27.96 10.99 29.64
C PRO A 553 -26.46 11.00 29.95
N GLN A 554 -25.84 9.86 30.29
CA GLN A 554 -24.38 9.78 30.47
C GLN A 554 -23.67 10.08 29.14
N VAL A 555 -24.11 9.47 28.04
CA VAL A 555 -23.59 9.73 26.68
C VAL A 555 -23.74 11.21 26.28
N ALA A 556 -24.84 11.87 26.66
CA ALA A 556 -25.05 13.30 26.43
C ALA A 556 -24.17 14.21 27.32
N SER A 557 -23.81 13.75 28.52
CA SER A 557 -22.92 14.47 29.45
C SER A 557 -21.43 14.39 29.08
N LEU A 558 -21.04 13.47 28.19
CA LEU A 558 -19.65 13.33 27.75
C LEU A 558 -19.16 14.63 27.08
N PRO A 559 -17.92 15.10 27.35
CA PRO A 559 -17.38 16.30 26.73
C PRO A 559 -17.46 16.23 25.20
N LYS A 560 -17.80 17.34 24.53
CA LYS A 560 -17.82 17.41 23.05
C LYS A 560 -16.44 17.17 22.39
N THR A 561 -15.38 17.19 23.19
CA THR A 561 -14.00 16.83 22.84
C THR A 561 -13.70 15.32 23.00
N MET A 562 -14.54 14.57 23.72
CA MET A 562 -14.33 13.15 23.99
C MET A 562 -14.46 12.33 22.71
N VAL A 563 -13.54 11.40 22.51
CA VAL A 563 -13.39 10.74 21.21
C VAL A 563 -14.27 9.51 21.11
N THR A 564 -15.15 9.52 20.11
CA THR A 564 -15.98 8.39 19.71
C THR A 564 -15.25 7.41 18.80
N SER A 565 -15.25 6.14 19.17
CA SER A 565 -14.82 5.04 18.30
C SER A 565 -15.96 4.07 17.98
N ARG A 566 -15.91 3.46 16.79
CA ARG A 566 -16.86 2.42 16.34
C ARG A 566 -16.21 1.05 16.48
N ILE A 567 -16.90 0.14 17.15
CA ILE A 567 -16.48 -1.26 17.31
C ILE A 567 -16.73 -2.03 16.01
N ARG A 568 -15.81 -2.93 15.67
CA ARG A 568 -15.94 -3.89 14.56
C ARG A 568 -15.43 -5.26 15.01
N PHE A 569 -16.32 -6.25 15.03
CA PHE A 569 -15.95 -7.63 15.32
C PHE A 569 -15.31 -8.36 14.11
N ILE A 570 -14.38 -9.28 14.41
CA ILE A 570 -13.79 -10.25 13.48
C ILE A 570 -13.88 -11.67 14.08
N PRO A 571 -14.50 -12.64 13.37
CA PRO A 571 -14.51 -14.06 13.76
C PRO A 571 -13.13 -14.68 14.01
N LYS A 572 -12.92 -15.28 15.19
CA LYS A 572 -11.85 -16.25 15.47
C LYS A 572 -12.36 -17.68 15.16
N ALA A 573 -11.87 -18.69 15.88
CA ALA A 573 -12.39 -20.06 15.84
C ALA A 573 -13.62 -20.23 16.75
N SER A 574 -13.51 -19.86 18.02
CA SER A 574 -14.55 -20.01 19.06
C SER A 574 -15.21 -18.69 19.50
N SER A 575 -14.49 -17.55 19.43
CA SER A 575 -15.00 -16.23 19.85
C SER A 575 -14.83 -15.16 18.76
N MET A 576 -15.20 -13.90 19.04
CA MET A 576 -14.94 -12.76 18.17
C MET A 576 -13.88 -11.81 18.76
N ARG A 577 -13.05 -11.21 17.90
CA ARG A 577 -12.12 -10.13 18.27
C ARG A 577 -12.79 -8.79 17.99
N ALA A 578 -13.04 -7.99 19.02
CA ALA A 578 -13.35 -6.58 18.85
C ALA A 578 -12.14 -5.83 18.28
N ILE A 579 -12.36 -4.90 17.35
CA ILE A 579 -11.37 -3.93 16.88
C ILE A 579 -12.06 -2.58 16.80
N THR A 580 -11.45 -1.57 17.42
CA THR A 580 -11.93 -0.19 17.41
C THR A 580 -11.55 0.53 16.12
N ARG A 581 -12.36 1.53 15.73
CA ARG A 581 -12.00 2.53 14.73
C ARG A 581 -12.48 3.90 15.18
N LEU A 582 -11.52 4.77 15.53
CA LEU A 582 -11.73 6.20 15.74
C LEU A 582 -12.61 6.76 14.61
N SER A 583 -13.71 7.42 14.96
CA SER A 583 -14.77 7.82 14.01
C SER A 583 -15.25 9.22 14.32
N GLY A 584 -15.08 10.14 13.37
CA GLY A 584 -15.43 11.56 13.52
C GLY A 584 -14.36 12.47 12.91
N SER A 585 -14.53 13.79 13.05
CA SER A 585 -13.59 14.81 12.54
C SER A 585 -12.35 15.03 13.44
N GLY A 586 -12.04 14.06 14.31
CA GLY A 586 -10.95 14.12 15.30
C GLY A 586 -9.55 13.97 14.69
N ALA A 587 -9.19 14.85 13.76
CA ALA A 587 -7.83 14.91 13.21
C ALA A 587 -6.80 15.16 14.32
N ALA A 588 -7.12 16.05 15.27
CA ALA A 588 -6.28 16.40 16.41
C ALA A 588 -5.89 15.19 17.29
N LEU A 589 -6.85 14.37 17.74
CA LEU A 589 -6.51 13.18 18.55
C LEU A 589 -5.84 12.07 17.73
N GLN A 590 -6.07 12.01 16.42
CA GLN A 590 -5.24 11.14 15.58
C GLN A 590 -3.77 11.60 15.56
N SER A 591 -3.49 12.89 15.70
CA SER A 591 -2.15 13.37 16.08
C SER A 591 -1.81 12.84 17.48
N SER A 592 -2.52 13.26 18.54
CA SER A 592 -2.16 12.95 19.93
C SER A 592 -1.81 11.47 20.22
N VAL A 593 -2.52 10.52 19.62
CA VAL A 593 -2.23 9.08 19.75
C VAL A 593 -0.94 8.66 19.02
N ARG A 594 -0.65 9.23 17.85
CA ARG A 594 0.63 9.05 17.15
C ARG A 594 1.76 9.80 17.87
N ASP A 595 1.48 10.97 18.42
CA ASP A 595 2.46 11.83 19.09
C ASP A 595 2.93 11.14 20.39
N LEU A 596 1.99 10.58 21.18
CA LEU A 596 2.29 9.70 22.30
C LEU A 596 3.08 8.46 21.86
N GLN A 597 2.68 7.78 20.78
CA GLN A 597 3.42 6.62 20.25
C GLN A 597 4.86 6.99 19.85
N ASN A 598 5.06 8.18 19.28
CA ASN A 598 6.37 8.66 18.85
C ASN A 598 7.28 8.98 20.04
N VAL A 599 6.72 9.56 21.11
CA VAL A 599 7.44 9.96 22.33
C VAL A 599 7.74 8.76 23.23
N LEU A 600 6.79 7.85 23.46
CA LEU A 600 7.09 6.54 24.06
C LEU A 600 8.17 5.80 23.26
N GLY A 601 8.13 5.94 21.93
CA GLY A 601 9.19 5.46 21.04
C GLY A 601 10.56 6.13 21.25
N VAL A 602 10.63 7.38 21.74
CA VAL A 602 11.90 8.00 22.16
C VAL A 602 12.36 7.42 23.49
N CYS A 603 11.48 7.31 24.50
CA CYS A 603 11.81 6.75 25.82
C CYS A 603 12.42 5.35 25.68
N VAL A 604 11.74 4.47 24.93
CA VAL A 604 12.21 3.12 24.57
C VAL A 604 13.55 3.11 23.81
N ARG A 605 13.85 4.14 23.01
CA ARG A 605 15.15 4.27 22.32
C ARG A 605 16.27 4.78 23.22
N ARG A 606 15.96 5.55 24.28
CA ARG A 606 16.93 5.97 25.30
C ARG A 606 17.19 4.85 26.32
N GLN A 607 16.16 4.13 26.74
CA GLN A 607 16.22 3.08 27.76
C GLN A 607 15.52 1.80 27.26
N PRO A 608 16.21 0.95 26.48
CA PRO A 608 15.61 -0.26 25.90
C PRO A 608 15.06 -1.27 26.91
N VAL A 609 15.61 -1.30 28.13
CA VAL A 609 15.16 -2.19 29.22
C VAL A 609 13.70 -1.95 29.64
N LEU A 610 13.09 -0.80 29.34
CA LEU A 610 11.66 -0.55 29.54
C LEU A 610 10.75 -1.54 28.79
N LEU A 611 11.26 -2.19 27.74
CA LEU A 611 10.54 -3.23 27.00
C LEU A 611 10.78 -4.66 27.52
N GLY A 612 11.65 -4.86 28.51
CA GLY A 612 12.08 -6.18 28.96
C GLY A 612 12.57 -7.06 27.80
N SER A 613 12.05 -8.27 27.68
CA SER A 613 12.38 -9.26 26.64
C SER A 613 11.58 -9.11 25.33
N THR A 614 10.99 -7.94 25.04
CA THR A 614 10.23 -7.71 23.80
C THR A 614 11.08 -7.89 22.53
N VAL A 615 10.61 -8.73 21.61
CA VAL A 615 11.05 -8.78 20.21
C VAL A 615 9.96 -8.21 19.30
N TRP A 616 10.31 -7.43 18.27
CA TRP A 616 9.35 -6.88 17.32
C TRP A 616 9.18 -7.74 16.05
N GLY A 617 10.04 -8.74 15.87
CA GLY A 617 9.90 -9.77 14.85
C GLY A 617 11.17 -10.56 14.60
N ARG A 618 11.22 -11.24 13.44
CA ARG A 618 12.25 -12.23 13.09
C ARG A 618 13.70 -11.71 13.15
N GLN A 619 13.93 -10.42 12.97
CA GLN A 619 15.28 -9.83 13.08
C GLN A 619 15.76 -9.72 14.53
N ASP A 620 14.87 -9.44 15.49
CA ASP A 620 15.24 -9.37 16.90
C ASP A 620 15.36 -10.80 17.48
N ILE A 621 14.43 -11.70 17.11
CA ILE A 621 14.53 -13.14 17.42
C ILE A 621 15.85 -13.72 16.89
N HIS A 622 16.25 -13.36 15.66
CA HIS A 622 17.54 -13.77 15.10
C HIS A 622 18.73 -13.23 15.89
N ARG A 623 18.69 -11.98 16.38
CA ARG A 623 19.76 -11.45 17.25
C ARG A 623 19.86 -12.21 18.56
N VAL A 624 18.74 -12.47 19.24
CA VAL A 624 18.72 -13.21 20.52
C VAL A 624 19.18 -14.66 20.34
N LEU A 625 18.71 -15.38 19.32
CA LEU A 625 19.21 -16.73 19.04
C LEU A 625 20.70 -16.72 18.64
N SER A 626 21.16 -15.71 17.88
CA SER A 626 22.57 -15.59 17.49
C SER A 626 23.55 -15.37 18.65
N SER A 627 23.09 -14.91 19.83
CA SER A 627 23.96 -14.79 21.00
C SER A 627 24.12 -16.11 21.77
N ILE A 628 23.06 -16.94 21.84
CA ILE A 628 23.11 -18.21 22.60
C ILE A 628 23.55 -19.42 21.77
N THR A 629 23.17 -19.51 20.49
CA THR A 629 23.41 -20.71 19.67
C THR A 629 24.90 -21.03 19.44
N PRO A 630 25.83 -20.06 19.28
CA PRO A 630 27.25 -20.37 19.15
C PRO A 630 27.81 -21.11 20.38
N GLN A 631 27.51 -20.64 21.59
CA GLN A 631 27.94 -21.29 22.84
C GLN A 631 27.38 -22.70 22.96
N HIS A 632 26.07 -22.86 22.74
CA HIS A 632 25.37 -24.15 22.74
C HIS A 632 25.95 -25.15 21.72
N LYS A 633 26.47 -24.69 20.57
CA LYS A 633 27.14 -25.54 19.57
C LYS A 633 28.55 -25.98 19.98
N HIS A 634 29.22 -25.22 20.85
CA HIS A 634 30.53 -25.59 21.40
C HIS A 634 30.39 -26.51 22.61
N THR A 635 29.42 -26.26 23.50
CA THR A 635 29.09 -27.13 24.64
C THR A 635 27.60 -27.49 24.61
N PRO A 636 27.20 -28.55 23.88
CA PRO A 636 25.81 -29.00 23.83
C PRO A 636 25.35 -29.52 25.19
N GLN A 637 24.18 -29.04 25.63
CA GLN A 637 23.55 -29.41 26.90
C GLN A 637 22.02 -29.52 26.71
N PRO A 638 21.28 -30.24 27.57
CA PRO A 638 19.81 -30.24 27.51
C PRO A 638 19.25 -28.81 27.65
N LEU A 639 18.28 -28.46 26.80
CA LEU A 639 17.58 -27.18 26.85
C LEU A 639 16.10 -27.39 27.14
N TYR A 640 15.60 -26.61 28.11
CA TYR A 640 14.22 -26.59 28.55
C TYR A 640 13.52 -25.37 27.92
N PHE A 641 12.47 -25.64 27.17
CA PHE A 641 11.65 -24.66 26.46
C PHE A 641 10.32 -24.51 27.20
N VAL A 642 9.90 -23.27 27.45
CA VAL A 642 8.55 -22.96 27.95
C VAL A 642 7.94 -21.87 27.08
N LYS A 643 6.83 -22.18 26.42
CA LYS A 643 5.97 -21.20 25.74
C LYS A 643 4.71 -20.98 26.56
N VAL A 644 4.33 -19.73 26.72
CA VAL A 644 3.03 -19.32 27.27
C VAL A 644 2.39 -18.26 26.37
N ASP A 645 1.07 -18.15 26.40
CA ASP A 645 0.27 -17.20 25.63
C ASP A 645 -0.71 -16.52 26.59
N ILE A 646 -0.73 -15.18 26.62
CA ILE A 646 -1.59 -14.43 27.54
C ILE A 646 -3.03 -14.34 26.99
N SER A 647 -3.97 -14.82 27.80
CA SER A 647 -5.42 -14.73 27.62
C SER A 647 -5.88 -13.27 27.53
N GLY A 648 -5.97 -12.75 26.30
CA GLY A 648 -6.58 -11.44 26.05
C GLY A 648 -5.69 -10.25 26.41
N ALA A 649 -4.38 -10.38 26.28
CA ALA A 649 -3.32 -9.42 26.67
C ALA A 649 -3.52 -7.91 26.39
N TYR A 650 -4.41 -7.52 25.47
CA TYR A 650 -4.82 -6.11 25.26
C TYR A 650 -6.04 -5.72 26.07
N ASP A 651 -6.99 -6.63 26.24
CA ASP A 651 -8.32 -6.43 26.84
C ASP A 651 -8.31 -6.59 28.37
N SER A 652 -7.21 -7.12 28.95
CA SER A 652 -7.03 -7.40 30.38
C SER A 652 -6.24 -6.37 31.18
N LEU A 653 -5.48 -5.46 30.52
CA LEU A 653 -4.57 -4.53 31.21
C LEU A 653 -5.30 -3.57 32.17
N PRO A 654 -5.03 -3.59 33.49
CA PRO A 654 -5.65 -2.66 34.43
C PRO A 654 -5.25 -1.21 34.17
N HIS A 655 -6.22 -0.30 34.11
CA HIS A 655 -5.96 1.10 33.77
C HIS A 655 -5.07 1.82 34.80
N ALA A 656 -5.15 1.45 36.08
CA ALA A 656 -4.28 2.00 37.13
C ALA A 656 -2.80 1.68 36.87
N LYS A 657 -2.44 0.38 36.74
CA LYS A 657 -1.06 -0.06 36.48
C LYS A 657 -0.53 0.43 35.13
N LEU A 658 -1.41 0.55 34.13
CA LEU A 658 -1.06 1.15 32.85
C LEU A 658 -0.71 2.64 32.97
N LEU A 659 -1.44 3.41 33.79
CA LEU A 659 -1.14 4.83 34.01
C LEU A 659 0.16 5.01 34.80
N GLU A 660 0.38 4.20 35.84
CA GLU A 660 1.62 4.14 36.62
C GLU A 660 2.85 3.92 35.71
N VAL A 661 2.87 2.83 34.94
CA VAL A 661 3.99 2.51 34.03
C VAL A 661 4.17 3.58 32.94
N VAL A 662 3.09 4.22 32.46
CA VAL A 662 3.21 5.33 31.49
C VAL A 662 3.75 6.60 32.13
N GLN A 663 3.46 6.87 33.40
CA GLN A 663 4.02 8.02 34.13
C GLN A 663 5.52 7.82 34.38
N GLU A 664 5.96 6.65 34.82
CA GLU A 664 7.39 6.33 34.97
C GLU A 664 8.17 6.45 33.66
N VAL A 665 7.63 5.93 32.56
CA VAL A 665 8.24 5.98 31.23
C VAL A 665 8.33 7.41 30.67
N LEU A 666 7.45 8.33 31.12
CA LEU A 666 7.41 9.72 30.66
C LEU A 666 8.12 10.72 31.59
N GLY A 667 8.28 10.40 32.89
CA GLY A 667 8.95 11.28 33.86
C GLY A 667 10.33 11.79 33.41
N PRO A 668 11.25 10.91 32.95
CA PRO A 668 12.58 11.31 32.45
C PRO A 668 12.57 12.15 31.16
N VAL A 669 11.40 12.46 30.59
CA VAL A 669 11.23 13.28 29.38
C VAL A 669 10.13 14.34 29.50
N GLN A 670 9.65 14.62 30.71
CA GLN A 670 8.49 15.49 30.92
C GLN A 670 8.76 16.96 30.53
N ASP A 671 10.01 17.43 30.71
CA ASP A 671 10.48 18.77 30.32
C ASP A 671 11.10 18.83 28.92
N ASP A 672 11.15 17.69 28.21
CA ASP A 672 11.93 17.55 26.97
C ASP A 672 11.17 18.09 25.74
N CYS A 673 11.75 19.08 25.06
CA CYS A 673 11.15 19.72 23.88
C CYS A 673 11.27 18.85 22.60
N PHE A 674 10.29 17.98 22.36
CA PHE A 674 10.21 17.17 21.15
C PHE A 674 9.76 17.95 19.90
N SER A 675 10.46 17.73 18.78
CA SER A 675 10.03 18.19 17.44
C SER A 675 9.53 17.02 16.59
N LEU A 676 8.35 17.14 15.97
CA LEU A 676 7.77 16.09 15.11
C LEU A 676 8.11 16.32 13.63
N ARG A 677 9.04 15.53 13.10
CA ARG A 677 9.55 15.70 11.72
C ARG A 677 8.83 14.82 10.71
N HIS A 678 8.35 15.43 9.63
CA HIS A 678 7.82 14.74 8.47
C HIS A 678 8.86 14.75 7.34
N TYR A 679 9.15 13.61 6.72
CA TYR A 679 10.09 13.57 5.59
C TYR A 679 9.81 12.43 4.60
N ALA A 680 10.40 12.55 3.41
CA ALA A 680 10.42 11.51 2.39
C ALA A 680 11.84 10.95 2.24
N LYS A 681 11.98 9.62 2.18
CA LYS A 681 13.23 8.91 1.86
C LYS A 681 13.15 8.39 0.43
N VAL A 682 14.16 8.70 -0.39
CA VAL A 682 14.31 8.21 -1.77
C VAL A 682 15.63 7.46 -1.90
N TRP A 683 15.60 6.22 -2.40
CA TRP A 683 16.77 5.34 -2.47
C TRP A 683 16.67 4.33 -3.62
N ARG A 684 17.76 3.58 -3.89
CA ARG A 684 17.77 2.43 -4.82
C ARG A 684 17.55 1.13 -4.05
N ASP A 685 16.61 0.28 -4.49
CA ASP A 685 16.45 -1.07 -3.94
C ASP A 685 17.53 -2.05 -4.42
N SER A 686 17.57 -3.26 -3.84
CA SER A 686 18.51 -4.34 -4.21
C SER A 686 18.32 -4.91 -5.64
N THR A 687 17.40 -4.33 -6.42
CA THR A 687 17.24 -4.53 -7.86
C THR A 687 17.52 -3.26 -8.67
N HIS A 688 18.17 -2.27 -8.08
CA HIS A 688 18.53 -0.97 -8.65
C HIS A 688 17.31 -0.15 -9.11
N ASN A 689 16.10 -0.46 -8.61
CA ASN A 689 14.91 0.37 -8.87
C ASN A 689 14.84 1.49 -7.84
N LEU A 690 14.53 2.71 -8.30
CA LEU A 690 14.25 3.82 -7.40
C LEU A 690 12.96 3.57 -6.59
N ARG A 691 13.00 3.96 -5.32
CA ARG A 691 11.91 3.85 -4.33
C ARG A 691 11.70 5.18 -3.63
N LYS A 692 10.48 5.39 -3.14
CA LYS A 692 10.10 6.45 -2.20
C LYS A 692 9.30 5.88 -1.04
N HIS A 693 9.47 6.45 0.15
CA HIS A 693 8.64 6.24 1.33
C HIS A 693 8.45 7.56 2.05
N PHE A 694 7.32 7.73 2.74
CA PHE A 694 7.01 8.92 3.52
C PHE A 694 6.93 8.53 4.99
N TYR A 695 7.81 9.11 5.80
CA TYR A 695 7.85 8.98 7.25
C TYR A 695 6.93 10.06 7.82
N GLN A 696 6.03 9.68 8.73
CA GLN A 696 5.05 10.59 9.32
C GLN A 696 5.35 10.77 10.81
N ALA A 697 5.82 11.96 11.17
CA ALA A 697 6.23 12.37 12.51
C ALA A 697 7.22 11.40 13.19
N GLU A 698 8.52 11.70 13.13
CA GLU A 698 9.48 11.20 14.12
C GLU A 698 9.70 12.27 15.18
N ALA A 699 9.55 11.92 16.46
CA ALA A 699 9.94 12.77 17.58
C ALA A 699 11.47 12.77 17.72
N CYS A 700 12.09 13.94 17.56
CA CYS A 700 13.52 14.14 17.73
C CYS A 700 13.83 15.44 18.49
N GLU A 701 15.03 15.50 19.06
CA GLU A 701 15.67 16.74 19.53
C GLU A 701 15.61 17.85 18.45
N PRO A 702 15.64 19.15 18.83
CA PRO A 702 15.45 20.29 17.92
C PRO A 702 16.65 20.58 17.00
N LEU A 703 17.12 19.55 16.28
CA LEU A 703 18.14 19.63 15.25
C LEU A 703 17.55 20.17 13.93
N ASN A 704 18.41 20.70 13.05
CA ASN A 704 18.03 20.90 11.65
C ASN A 704 18.06 19.57 10.88
N MET A 705 17.47 19.52 9.68
CA MET A 705 17.33 18.30 8.88
C MET A 705 18.68 17.62 8.55
N LYS A 706 19.78 18.38 8.47
CA LYS A 706 21.14 17.83 8.27
C LYS A 706 21.68 17.17 9.53
N GLY A 707 21.44 17.75 10.72
CA GLY A 707 21.76 17.13 12.01
C GLY A 707 20.96 15.86 12.27
N PHE A 708 19.64 15.90 12.03
CA PHE A 708 18.77 14.71 12.10
C PHE A 708 19.24 13.59 11.17
N ALA A 709 19.54 13.91 9.90
CA ALA A 709 20.04 12.93 8.94
C ALA A 709 21.36 12.29 9.39
N LEU A 710 22.29 13.08 9.94
CA LEU A 710 23.56 12.59 10.49
C LEU A 710 23.32 11.66 11.69
N GLN A 711 22.46 12.03 12.63
CA GLN A 711 22.10 11.20 13.79
C GLN A 711 21.49 9.85 13.34
N GLN A 712 20.62 9.86 12.33
CA GLN A 712 20.02 8.64 11.76
C GLN A 712 20.97 7.82 10.88
N GLN A 713 22.05 8.41 10.37
CA GLN A 713 23.17 7.70 9.72
C GLN A 713 24.06 7.00 10.75
N VAL A 714 24.36 7.65 11.89
CA VAL A 714 25.10 7.02 13.01
C VAL A 714 24.31 5.86 13.61
N ARG A 715 22.98 5.99 13.73
CA ARG A 715 22.07 4.92 14.21
C ARG A 715 21.80 3.80 13.21
N GLY A 716 22.42 3.79 12.02
CA GLY A 716 22.22 2.74 11.01
C GLY A 716 20.88 2.78 10.25
N GLN A 717 20.01 3.75 10.52
CA GLN A 717 18.62 3.76 10.03
C GLN A 717 18.49 4.34 8.61
N ILE A 718 19.40 5.22 8.21
CA ILE A 718 19.41 5.87 6.91
C ILE A 718 20.80 5.78 6.28
N HIS A 719 20.89 5.18 5.10
CA HIS A 719 22.07 5.18 4.22
C HIS A 719 21.61 5.24 2.76
N ASP A 720 22.50 5.66 1.85
CA ASP A 720 22.31 5.68 0.40
C ASP A 720 21.01 6.38 -0.06
N ALA A 721 20.61 7.44 0.65
CA ALA A 721 19.31 8.06 0.50
C ALA A 721 19.38 9.57 0.23
N ILE A 722 18.42 10.03 -0.58
CA ILE A 722 18.01 11.43 -0.63
C ILE A 722 16.85 11.59 0.36
N LEU A 723 16.95 12.59 1.24
CA LEU A 723 15.87 12.98 2.15
C LEU A 723 15.24 14.29 1.69
N VAL A 724 13.92 14.40 1.81
CA VAL A 724 13.18 15.65 1.56
C VAL A 724 12.27 15.93 2.74
N GLU A 725 12.50 17.05 3.42
CA GLU A 725 11.65 17.48 4.55
C GLU A 725 10.24 17.87 4.07
N LYS A 726 9.29 17.89 5.01
CA LYS A 726 7.91 18.36 4.85
C LYS A 726 7.50 19.05 6.15
N VAL A 727 6.44 19.88 6.08
CA VAL A 727 5.82 20.61 7.19
C VAL A 727 5.89 19.83 8.52
N SER A 728 6.53 20.44 9.51
CA SER A 728 6.69 19.94 10.87
C SER A 728 5.88 20.84 11.79
N ASP A 729 4.83 20.31 12.43
CA ASP A 729 4.15 21.00 13.51
C ASP A 729 4.97 20.86 14.81
N GLN A 730 5.08 21.97 15.55
CA GLN A 730 5.54 21.97 16.94
C GLN A 730 4.33 21.73 17.84
N SER A 731 4.04 20.46 18.13
CA SER A 731 3.00 20.05 19.06
C SER A 731 3.56 19.86 20.47
N ARG A 732 3.02 20.58 21.47
CA ARG A 732 3.17 20.20 22.88
C ARG A 732 2.30 18.96 23.14
N LEU A 733 2.76 18.01 23.94
CA LEU A 733 1.95 16.80 24.23
C LEU A 733 0.68 17.19 25.00
N ALA A 734 -0.45 16.65 24.54
CA ALA A 734 -1.73 16.67 25.25
C ALA A 734 -2.34 15.28 25.18
N ILE A 735 -2.12 14.47 26.23
CA ILE A 735 -2.73 13.15 26.38
C ILE A 735 -4.20 13.36 26.73
N THR A 736 -5.10 12.75 25.97
CA THR A 736 -6.57 12.88 26.16
C THR A 736 -7.24 11.50 26.08
N PRO A 737 -8.20 11.20 26.98
CA PRO A 737 -8.83 9.88 27.05
C PRO A 737 -9.78 9.61 25.87
N VAL A 738 -10.00 8.32 25.59
CA VAL A 738 -10.79 7.82 24.45
C VAL A 738 -11.99 7.02 24.97
N CYS A 739 -13.13 7.11 24.26
CA CYS A 739 -14.36 6.40 24.61
C CYS A 739 -14.94 5.63 23.39
N LEU A 740 -16.05 4.92 23.60
CA LEU A 740 -16.87 4.34 22.54
C LEU A 740 -18.32 4.83 22.71
N VAL A 741 -19.07 4.94 21.61
CA VAL A 741 -20.28 5.79 21.55
C VAL A 741 -21.37 5.44 22.59
N TRP A 742 -21.47 4.17 22.96
CA TRP A 742 -22.50 3.61 23.85
C TRP A 742 -21.93 2.70 24.94
N PHE A 743 -20.60 2.51 24.95
CA PHE A 743 -19.91 1.63 25.86
C PHE A 743 -18.59 2.28 26.27
N ARG A 744 -18.25 2.23 27.55
CA ARG A 744 -16.93 2.63 28.04
C ARG A 744 -16.05 1.39 28.12
N GLN A 745 -14.85 1.43 27.57
CA GLN A 745 -13.83 0.43 27.89
C GLN A 745 -13.23 0.82 29.26
N VAL A 746 -13.44 -0.02 30.27
CA VAL A 746 -13.02 0.20 31.66
C VAL A 746 -11.81 -0.66 32.05
N CYS A 747 -11.54 -1.73 31.29
CA CYS A 747 -10.30 -2.50 31.38
C CYS A 747 -9.67 -2.71 29.99
N GLY A 748 -8.35 -2.79 29.93
CA GLY A 748 -7.58 -2.98 28.70
C GLY A 748 -7.47 -1.74 27.79
N VAL A 749 -6.66 -1.89 26.74
CA VAL A 749 -6.42 -0.87 25.70
C VAL A 749 -7.16 -1.21 24.41
N PRO A 750 -7.63 -0.22 23.63
CA PRO A 750 -8.45 -0.47 22.45
C PRO A 750 -7.65 -1.12 21.32
N GLN A 751 -7.95 -2.39 21.00
CA GLN A 751 -7.38 -3.09 19.85
C GLN A 751 -7.65 -2.30 18.55
N GLY A 752 -6.60 -2.11 17.74
CA GLY A 752 -6.66 -1.32 16.50
C GLY A 752 -6.22 0.14 16.63
N SER A 753 -6.01 0.66 17.84
CA SER A 753 -5.23 1.88 18.04
C SER A 753 -3.75 1.62 17.76
N ALA A 754 -3.02 2.65 17.33
CA ALA A 754 -1.63 2.53 16.90
C ALA A 754 -0.64 2.40 18.08
N VAL A 755 -0.99 2.96 19.24
CA VAL A 755 -0.14 2.97 20.45
C VAL A 755 -0.30 1.72 21.33
N SER A 756 -1.42 0.98 21.22
CA SER A 756 -1.77 -0.12 22.14
C SER A 756 -0.70 -1.22 22.24
N THR A 757 0.00 -1.55 21.14
CA THR A 757 1.10 -2.52 21.16
C THR A 757 2.32 -2.02 21.94
N MET A 758 2.59 -0.70 21.94
CA MET A 758 3.66 -0.14 22.77
C MET A 758 3.27 -0.16 24.25
N LEU A 759 2.04 0.26 24.58
CA LEU A 759 1.52 0.23 25.96
C LEU A 759 1.55 -1.18 26.57
N CYS A 760 1.05 -2.17 25.83
CA CYS A 760 1.08 -3.58 26.22
C CYS A 760 2.52 -4.10 26.44
N ASN A 761 3.45 -3.76 25.53
CA ASN A 761 4.85 -4.18 25.66
C ASN A 761 5.61 -3.49 26.80
N LEU A 762 5.21 -2.26 27.18
CA LEU A 762 5.74 -1.55 28.34
C LEU A 762 5.22 -2.14 29.66
N CYS A 763 3.90 -2.42 29.78
CA CYS A 763 3.35 -3.06 30.98
C CYS A 763 3.99 -4.43 31.25
N TYR A 764 4.10 -5.31 30.24
CA TYR A 764 4.76 -6.59 30.44
C TYR A 764 6.30 -6.48 30.50
N GLY A 765 6.90 -5.41 29.97
CA GLY A 765 8.32 -5.11 30.18
C GLY A 765 8.62 -4.73 31.63
N HIS A 766 7.78 -3.89 32.23
CA HIS A 766 7.82 -3.58 33.66
C HIS A 766 7.62 -4.86 34.50
N MET A 767 6.58 -5.65 34.21
CA MET A 767 6.32 -6.93 34.88
C MET A 767 7.52 -7.89 34.82
N GLU A 768 8.15 -8.05 33.64
CA GLU A 768 9.37 -8.86 33.47
C GLU A 768 10.52 -8.35 34.33
N ASN A 769 10.76 -7.03 34.34
CA ASN A 769 11.83 -6.41 35.13
C ASN A 769 11.61 -6.54 36.65
N SER A 770 10.34 -6.60 37.11
CA SER A 770 10.00 -6.82 38.52
C SER A 770 10.07 -8.30 38.94
N LEU A 771 9.55 -9.23 38.11
CA LEU A 771 9.26 -10.61 38.53
C LEU A 771 10.16 -11.68 37.89
N LEU A 772 10.80 -11.38 36.76
CA LEU A 772 11.52 -12.36 35.93
C LEU A 772 12.98 -11.96 35.66
N LYS A 773 13.48 -10.92 36.33
CA LYS A 773 14.83 -10.35 36.18
C LYS A 773 15.92 -11.43 36.13
N ASP A 774 15.92 -12.32 37.13
CA ASP A 774 16.98 -13.32 37.31
C ASP A 774 16.78 -14.58 36.45
N ILE A 775 15.80 -14.62 35.54
CA ILE A 775 15.43 -15.86 34.83
C ILE A 775 16.49 -16.30 33.81
N THR A 776 17.29 -15.36 33.30
CA THR A 776 18.32 -15.58 32.27
C THR A 776 19.76 -15.63 32.79
N ASP A 777 20.01 -15.24 34.04
CA ASP A 777 21.37 -15.07 34.60
C ASP A 777 22.22 -16.33 34.54
N SER A 778 21.57 -17.50 34.62
CA SER A 778 22.20 -18.81 34.51
C SER A 778 22.31 -19.34 33.08
N GLY A 779 22.27 -18.46 32.08
CA GLY A 779 22.26 -18.79 30.67
C GLY A 779 20.88 -19.12 30.11
N GLY A 780 20.76 -19.02 28.78
CA GLY A 780 19.49 -19.12 28.05
C GLY A 780 19.04 -17.75 27.51
N CYS A 781 17.76 -17.65 27.12
CA CYS A 781 17.12 -16.39 26.77
C CYS A 781 15.61 -16.42 27.05
N LEU A 782 15.06 -15.25 27.34
CA LEU A 782 13.62 -14.98 27.32
C LEU A 782 13.31 -14.12 26.09
N MET A 783 12.17 -14.36 25.43
CA MET A 783 11.66 -13.54 24.32
C MET A 783 10.14 -13.41 24.41
N ARG A 784 9.60 -12.21 24.14
CA ARG A 784 8.16 -11.95 24.07
C ARG A 784 7.78 -11.22 22.78
N LEU A 785 6.77 -11.72 22.06
CA LEU A 785 6.11 -11.02 20.96
C LEU A 785 4.68 -10.68 21.36
N VAL A 786 4.51 -9.58 22.10
CA VAL A 786 3.23 -9.13 22.68
C VAL A 786 2.62 -10.16 23.64
N ASP A 787 1.75 -11.04 23.14
CA ASP A 787 1.01 -12.06 23.88
C ASP A 787 1.71 -13.44 23.91
N ASP A 788 2.61 -13.73 22.96
CA ASP A 788 3.40 -14.96 22.88
C ASP A 788 4.75 -14.80 23.63
N PHE A 789 4.99 -15.55 24.72
CA PHE A 789 6.32 -15.68 25.37
C PHE A 789 7.04 -16.98 24.96
N LEU A 790 8.37 -16.97 25.02
CA LEU A 790 9.23 -18.15 24.97
C LEU A 790 10.46 -17.97 25.87
N LEU A 791 10.60 -18.85 26.87
CA LEU A 791 11.85 -19.07 27.61
C LEU A 791 12.59 -20.27 27.03
N ILE A 792 13.91 -20.14 26.86
CA ILE A 792 14.84 -21.24 26.56
C ILE A 792 15.94 -21.19 27.62
N THR A 793 16.12 -22.24 28.42
CA THR A 793 17.14 -22.27 29.49
C THR A 793 17.74 -23.67 29.70
N PRO A 794 19.03 -23.80 30.06
CA PRO A 794 19.61 -25.09 30.44
C PRO A 794 19.23 -25.56 31.85
N LYS A 795 18.54 -24.73 32.66
CA LYS A 795 18.13 -25.10 34.03
C LYS A 795 16.64 -25.38 34.14
N LEU A 796 16.29 -26.66 34.32
CA LEU A 796 14.91 -27.13 34.54
C LEU A 796 14.21 -26.37 35.69
N SER A 797 14.92 -26.07 36.78
CA SER A 797 14.37 -25.31 37.90
C SER A 797 13.94 -23.89 37.52
N LYS A 798 14.66 -23.20 36.64
CA LYS A 798 14.27 -21.88 36.11
C LYS A 798 13.08 -22.01 35.14
N ALA A 799 13.02 -23.07 34.32
CA ALA A 799 11.89 -23.35 33.45
C ALA A 799 10.60 -23.64 34.24
N VAL A 800 10.67 -24.51 35.24
CA VAL A 800 9.53 -24.83 36.15
C VAL A 800 9.12 -23.61 36.97
N HIS A 801 10.06 -22.80 37.45
CA HIS A 801 9.74 -21.56 38.17
C HIS A 801 9.01 -20.55 37.26
N PHE A 802 9.53 -20.25 36.07
CA PHE A 802 8.87 -19.38 35.09
C PHE A 802 7.44 -19.85 34.77
N LEU A 803 7.27 -21.16 34.57
CA LEU A 803 5.97 -21.77 34.31
C LEU A 803 5.01 -21.61 35.51
N LYS A 804 5.46 -21.93 36.74
CA LYS A 804 4.67 -21.77 37.97
C LYS A 804 4.26 -20.31 38.21
N THR A 805 5.21 -19.37 38.11
CA THR A 805 4.98 -17.94 38.34
C THR A 805 3.93 -17.36 37.37
N LEU A 806 3.96 -17.72 36.09
CA LEU A 806 2.99 -17.20 35.13
C LEU A 806 1.67 -17.99 35.08
N LEU A 807 1.65 -19.27 35.47
CA LEU A 807 0.40 -20.05 35.61
C LEU A 807 -0.43 -19.60 36.82
N ALA A 808 0.21 -19.12 37.89
CA ALA A 808 -0.48 -18.44 39.00
C ALA A 808 -1.13 -17.11 38.58
N GLY A 809 -0.70 -16.54 37.44
CA GLY A 809 -1.11 -15.24 36.94
C GLY A 809 -0.45 -14.07 37.68
N VAL A 810 -0.55 -12.87 37.10
CA VAL A 810 -0.13 -11.62 37.73
C VAL A 810 -1.26 -10.59 37.62
N PRO A 811 -2.18 -10.53 38.60
CA PRO A 811 -3.40 -9.72 38.53
C PRO A 811 -3.16 -8.23 38.28
N ASP A 812 -2.13 -7.64 38.91
CA ASP A 812 -1.78 -6.22 38.79
C ASP A 812 -1.55 -5.76 37.34
N TYR A 813 -1.10 -6.67 36.47
CA TYR A 813 -0.84 -6.40 35.05
C TYR A 813 -1.90 -7.02 34.13
N GLY A 814 -2.93 -7.67 34.69
CA GLY A 814 -3.91 -8.43 33.90
C GLY A 814 -3.29 -9.61 33.14
N CYS A 815 -2.21 -10.18 33.69
CA CYS A 815 -1.48 -11.30 33.10
C CYS A 815 -2.13 -12.63 33.49
N GLU A 816 -3.02 -13.14 32.63
CA GLU A 816 -3.64 -14.46 32.75
C GLU A 816 -3.14 -15.35 31.61
N ILE A 817 -2.67 -16.57 31.90
CA ILE A 817 -2.26 -17.52 30.85
C ILE A 817 -3.48 -18.16 30.16
N ASN A 818 -3.29 -18.65 28.93
CA ASN A 818 -4.17 -19.62 28.30
C ASN A 818 -3.59 -21.04 28.42
N PRO A 819 -4.05 -21.91 29.35
CA PRO A 819 -3.41 -23.21 29.62
C PRO A 819 -3.32 -24.11 28.38
N GLN A 820 -4.39 -24.19 27.59
CA GLN A 820 -4.49 -24.93 26.31
C GLN A 820 -3.50 -24.49 25.21
N LYS A 821 -2.70 -23.45 25.44
CA LYS A 821 -1.64 -22.98 24.52
C LYS A 821 -0.23 -23.02 25.14
N VAL A 822 -0.11 -23.38 26.42
CA VAL A 822 1.17 -23.61 27.07
C VAL A 822 1.81 -24.83 26.43
N ALA A 823 3.10 -24.73 26.11
CA ALA A 823 3.87 -25.88 25.62
C ALA A 823 5.23 -25.95 26.31
N VAL A 824 5.67 -27.17 26.61
CA VAL A 824 6.97 -27.49 27.21
C VAL A 824 7.62 -28.67 26.49
N ASN A 825 8.92 -28.89 26.66
CA ASN A 825 9.63 -30.09 26.18
C ASN A 825 10.17 -30.99 27.32
N PHE A 826 9.53 -30.94 28.49
CA PHE A 826 9.92 -31.69 29.69
C PHE A 826 8.66 -32.09 30.47
N PRO A 827 8.70 -33.19 31.25
CA PRO A 827 7.56 -33.63 32.04
C PRO A 827 7.22 -32.61 33.12
N VAL A 828 5.93 -32.33 33.26
CA VAL A 828 5.36 -31.43 34.27
C VAL A 828 5.03 -32.26 35.51
N CYS A 829 5.55 -31.88 36.68
CA CYS A 829 5.27 -32.59 37.93
C CYS A 829 3.78 -32.51 38.30
N GLU A 830 3.25 -33.58 38.89
CA GLU A 830 1.82 -33.74 39.21
C GLU A 830 1.28 -32.67 40.19
N ASP A 831 2.16 -32.00 40.96
CA ASP A 831 1.83 -30.87 41.86
C ASP A 831 1.33 -29.60 41.14
N LEU A 832 1.23 -29.59 39.81
CA LEU A 832 0.73 -28.46 39.02
C LEU A 832 -0.75 -28.66 38.68
N PRO A 833 -1.67 -27.81 39.18
CA PRO A 833 -3.13 -28.04 39.11
C PRO A 833 -3.75 -27.77 37.72
N PHE A 834 -2.99 -27.96 36.64
CA PHE A 834 -3.35 -27.55 35.28
C PHE A 834 -3.07 -28.67 34.26
N THR A 835 -4.00 -29.61 34.11
CA THR A 835 -3.91 -30.77 33.19
C THR A 835 -4.01 -30.42 31.70
N GLU A 836 -4.03 -29.14 31.32
CA GLU A 836 -4.18 -28.68 29.92
C GLU A 836 -2.85 -28.30 29.22
N VAL A 837 -1.70 -28.44 29.90
CA VAL A 837 -0.38 -28.11 29.35
C VAL A 837 0.02 -29.10 28.24
N THR A 838 0.48 -28.59 27.10
CA THR A 838 0.96 -29.44 26.00
C THR A 838 2.41 -29.86 26.23
N GLU A 839 2.63 -31.08 26.70
CA GLU A 839 3.95 -31.70 26.68
C GLU A 839 4.36 -32.11 25.26
N LEU A 840 5.56 -31.69 24.86
CA LEU A 840 6.22 -32.11 23.63
C LEU A 840 7.43 -32.99 23.98
N PRO A 841 7.87 -33.90 23.07
CA PRO A 841 9.08 -34.68 23.29
C PRO A 841 10.31 -33.79 23.56
N PRO A 842 11.25 -34.19 24.44
CA PRO A 842 12.46 -33.41 24.74
C PRO A 842 13.27 -33.02 23.49
N HIS A 843 13.24 -33.88 22.48
CA HIS A 843 13.86 -33.68 21.17
C HIS A 843 12.76 -33.45 20.14
N CYS A 844 12.41 -32.18 19.86
CA CYS A 844 11.34 -31.84 18.94
C CYS A 844 11.62 -30.54 18.16
N LEU A 845 10.76 -30.28 17.17
CA LEU A 845 10.64 -28.96 16.54
C LEU A 845 9.59 -28.16 17.32
N PHE A 846 10.06 -27.24 18.17
CA PHE A 846 9.23 -26.47 19.08
C PHE A 846 8.57 -25.27 18.39
N PRO A 847 7.22 -25.11 18.43
CA PRO A 847 6.50 -24.08 17.69
C PRO A 847 6.39 -22.74 18.43
N TRP A 848 6.88 -21.64 17.84
CA TRP A 848 6.69 -20.29 18.40
C TRP A 848 6.67 -19.21 17.31
N CYS A 849 5.74 -18.24 17.39
CA CYS A 849 5.66 -17.06 16.51
C CYS A 849 5.74 -17.32 14.98
N GLY A 850 5.29 -18.50 14.51
CA GLY A 850 5.40 -18.92 13.11
C GLY A 850 6.83 -19.29 12.68
N LEU A 851 7.64 -19.74 13.63
CA LEU A 851 8.90 -20.45 13.49
C LEU A 851 8.77 -21.82 14.17
N MET A 852 9.65 -22.73 13.80
CA MET A 852 9.90 -23.98 14.52
C MET A 852 11.37 -23.98 14.93
N ILE A 853 11.69 -24.20 16.20
CA ILE A 853 13.07 -24.23 16.72
C ILE A 853 13.39 -25.66 17.15
N ASP A 854 14.46 -26.23 16.63
CA ASP A 854 14.94 -27.55 17.03
C ASP A 854 15.52 -27.50 18.45
N THR A 855 14.93 -28.24 19.40
CA THR A 855 15.30 -28.16 20.82
C THR A 855 16.72 -28.64 21.12
N CYS A 856 17.33 -29.43 20.23
CA CYS A 856 18.67 -29.99 20.40
C CYS A 856 19.75 -29.13 19.76
N THR A 857 19.49 -28.58 18.57
CA THR A 857 20.50 -27.89 17.73
C THR A 857 20.32 -26.38 17.66
N LEU A 858 19.15 -25.87 18.05
CA LEU A 858 18.67 -24.51 17.82
C LEU A 858 18.55 -24.14 16.31
N ASP A 859 18.52 -25.13 15.42
CA ASP A 859 18.20 -24.92 14.01
C ASP A 859 16.78 -24.35 13.85
N VAL A 860 16.66 -23.24 13.11
CA VAL A 860 15.40 -22.52 12.95
C VAL A 860 14.78 -22.81 11.59
N TYR A 861 13.53 -23.28 11.61
CA TYR A 861 12.74 -23.53 10.41
C TYR A 861 11.53 -22.59 10.36
N ASN A 862 11.06 -22.26 9.16
CA ASN A 862 9.82 -21.50 9.01
C ASN A 862 8.60 -22.41 9.23
N ASP A 863 7.64 -22.03 10.08
CA ASP A 863 6.38 -22.79 10.19
C ASP A 863 5.50 -22.66 8.92
N TYR A 864 4.98 -23.80 8.47
CA TYR A 864 4.03 -23.92 7.35
C TYR A 864 2.63 -24.40 7.79
N SER A 865 2.43 -24.79 9.06
CA SER A 865 1.14 -25.20 9.63
C SER A 865 0.05 -24.15 9.41
N GLY A 866 0.41 -22.86 9.47
CA GLY A 866 -0.46 -21.73 9.16
C GLY A 866 -0.97 -21.64 7.71
N TYR A 867 -0.74 -22.64 6.86
CA TYR A 867 -1.38 -22.84 5.55
C TYR A 867 -2.22 -24.13 5.44
N ALA A 868 -2.23 -25.00 6.46
CA ALA A 868 -2.96 -26.25 6.47
C ALA A 868 -4.47 -26.03 6.28
N GLY A 869 -5.10 -26.82 5.40
CA GLY A 869 -6.53 -26.73 5.08
C GLY A 869 -6.95 -25.49 4.28
N LEU A 870 -6.13 -24.43 4.24
CA LEU A 870 -6.38 -23.17 3.54
C LEU A 870 -5.99 -23.27 2.06
N SER A 871 -6.75 -22.61 1.18
CA SER A 871 -6.32 -22.41 -0.21
C SER A 871 -5.28 -21.29 -0.27
N LEU A 872 -4.08 -21.65 -0.75
CA LEU A 872 -2.93 -20.77 -0.90
C LEU A 872 -3.24 -19.57 -1.83
N ARG A 873 -4.30 -19.63 -2.64
CA ARG A 873 -4.80 -18.48 -3.44
C ARG A 873 -5.03 -17.24 -2.59
N TYR A 874 -5.57 -17.40 -1.39
CA TYR A 874 -5.89 -16.28 -0.50
C TYR A 874 -4.69 -15.82 0.35
N SER A 875 -3.51 -16.44 0.19
CA SER A 875 -2.24 -15.93 0.76
C SER A 875 -1.63 -14.77 -0.03
N LEU A 876 -2.19 -14.48 -1.21
CA LEU A 876 -1.74 -13.44 -2.12
C LEU A 876 -2.91 -12.58 -2.61
N THR A 877 -2.58 -11.42 -3.17
CA THR A 877 -3.53 -10.55 -3.89
C THR A 877 -3.01 -10.39 -5.31
N LEU A 878 -3.85 -10.65 -6.32
CA LEU A 878 -3.52 -10.42 -7.72
C LEU A 878 -4.04 -9.07 -8.20
N GLY A 879 -3.28 -8.44 -9.10
CA GLY A 879 -3.50 -7.07 -9.55
C GLY A 879 -4.46 -6.94 -10.74
N SER A 880 -4.50 -5.75 -11.35
CA SER A 880 -5.38 -5.48 -12.49
C SER A 880 -5.05 -6.33 -13.73
N ALA A 881 -6.07 -6.69 -14.48
CA ALA A 881 -6.00 -7.58 -15.64
C ALA A 881 -5.04 -7.09 -16.76
N HIS A 882 -4.83 -5.77 -16.89
CA HIS A 882 -4.08 -5.17 -18.01
C HIS A 882 -2.61 -5.62 -18.09
N SER A 883 -2.00 -6.01 -16.96
CA SER A 883 -0.63 -6.50 -16.89
C SER A 883 -0.47 -7.66 -15.88
N ALA A 884 -1.53 -8.46 -15.70
CA ALA A 884 -1.66 -9.46 -14.64
C ALA A 884 -0.43 -10.39 -14.51
N ALA A 885 0.08 -10.92 -15.62
CA ALA A 885 1.27 -11.77 -15.64
C ALA A 885 2.55 -11.06 -15.14
N MET A 886 2.73 -9.77 -15.45
CA MET A 886 3.86 -8.96 -14.98
C MET A 886 3.70 -8.53 -13.52
N PHE A 887 2.50 -8.15 -13.10
CA PHE A 887 2.20 -7.90 -11.68
C PHE A 887 2.43 -9.16 -10.83
N MET A 888 1.98 -10.31 -11.31
CA MET A 888 2.24 -11.62 -10.69
C MET A 888 3.75 -11.89 -10.57
N ARG A 889 4.54 -11.69 -11.64
CA ARG A 889 6.00 -11.84 -11.59
C ARG A 889 6.62 -10.95 -10.51
N GLN A 890 6.24 -9.68 -10.44
CA GLN A 890 6.73 -8.74 -9.42
C GLN A 890 6.33 -9.15 -8.00
N LYS A 891 5.04 -9.49 -7.78
CA LYS A 891 4.51 -9.92 -6.47
C LYS A 891 5.17 -11.21 -5.98
N LEU A 892 5.36 -12.19 -6.85
CA LEU A 892 6.03 -13.45 -6.53
C LEU A 892 7.51 -13.21 -6.15
N LEU A 893 8.26 -12.43 -6.94
CA LEU A 893 9.67 -12.11 -6.63
C LEU A 893 9.80 -11.28 -5.34
N MET A 894 8.85 -10.38 -5.05
CA MET A 894 8.81 -9.63 -3.80
C MET A 894 8.57 -10.54 -2.59
N VAL A 895 7.58 -11.44 -2.66
CA VAL A 895 7.25 -12.37 -1.58
C VAL A 895 8.37 -13.38 -1.34
N LEU A 896 9.07 -13.82 -2.39
CA LEU A 896 10.24 -14.68 -2.27
C LEU A 896 11.36 -14.01 -1.46
N ARG A 897 11.67 -12.74 -1.75
CA ARG A 897 12.68 -11.97 -1.00
C ARG A 897 12.27 -11.72 0.45
N LEU A 898 11.01 -11.38 0.69
CA LEU A 898 10.46 -11.17 2.04
C LEU A 898 10.31 -12.47 2.85
N LYS A 899 10.66 -13.63 2.28
CA LYS A 899 10.72 -14.92 2.98
C LYS A 899 12.08 -15.63 2.82
N CYS A 900 13.03 -15.01 2.12
CA CYS A 900 14.46 -15.31 2.17
C CYS A 900 15.02 -14.43 3.29
N ASP A 901 14.99 -14.96 4.51
CA ASP A 901 15.26 -14.23 5.76
C ASP A 901 16.52 -14.80 6.40
N ILE A 902 17.36 -13.95 6.98
CA ILE A 902 18.69 -14.32 7.50
C ILE A 902 18.59 -15.36 8.63
N ILE A 903 17.49 -15.34 9.40
CA ILE A 903 17.22 -16.32 10.47
C ILE A 903 17.24 -17.78 9.99
N PHE A 904 17.00 -18.05 8.68
CA PHE A 904 17.00 -19.38 8.09
C PHE A 904 18.29 -19.73 7.31
N LEU A 905 19.25 -18.80 7.26
CA LEU A 905 20.41 -18.82 6.35
C LEU A 905 21.75 -18.59 7.07
N ASP A 906 21.73 -17.94 8.23
CA ASP A 906 22.91 -17.70 9.06
C ASP A 906 23.41 -19.02 9.66
N LEU A 907 24.67 -19.37 9.38
CA LEU A 907 25.31 -20.60 9.86
C LEU A 907 25.70 -20.54 11.35
N ARG A 908 25.75 -19.34 11.95
CA ARG A 908 25.95 -19.19 13.40
C ARG A 908 24.76 -19.81 14.15
N VAL A 909 23.55 -19.52 13.68
CA VAL A 909 22.30 -20.11 14.20
C VAL A 909 22.03 -21.50 13.61
N ASN A 910 22.11 -21.69 12.29
CA ASN A 910 21.66 -22.91 11.64
C ASN A 910 22.80 -23.85 11.21
N SER A 911 22.57 -25.16 11.21
CA SER A 911 23.39 -26.15 10.52
C SER A 911 23.32 -25.95 9.00
N VAL A 912 24.35 -26.42 8.29
CA VAL A 912 24.33 -26.45 6.82
C VAL A 912 23.10 -27.21 6.30
N GLU A 913 22.69 -28.27 6.99
CA GLU A 913 21.53 -29.07 6.60
C GLU A 913 20.21 -28.30 6.72
N ALA A 914 20.00 -27.59 7.83
CA ALA A 914 18.84 -26.73 8.02
C ALA A 914 18.77 -25.62 6.97
N VAL A 915 19.90 -24.98 6.63
CA VAL A 915 19.95 -23.95 5.57
C VAL A 915 19.50 -24.53 4.22
N TYR A 916 20.01 -25.69 3.81
CA TYR A 916 19.57 -26.35 2.56
C TYR A 916 18.07 -26.74 2.61
N LYS A 917 17.60 -27.34 3.73
CA LYS A 917 16.18 -27.69 3.96
C LYS A 917 15.25 -26.46 3.88
N ASN A 918 15.64 -25.35 4.51
CA ASN A 918 14.90 -24.08 4.49
C ASN A 918 14.82 -23.49 3.08
N ILE A 919 15.93 -23.47 2.32
CA ILE A 919 15.95 -23.00 0.93
C ILE A 919 15.03 -23.88 0.06
N TYR A 920 15.02 -25.20 0.25
CA TYR A 920 14.10 -26.10 -0.46
C TYR A 920 12.63 -25.81 -0.14
N LYS A 921 12.25 -25.76 1.15
CA LYS A 921 10.86 -25.48 1.58
C LYS A 921 10.39 -24.09 1.11
N LEU A 922 11.26 -23.08 1.13
CA LEU A 922 10.98 -21.74 0.57
C LEU A 922 10.67 -21.81 -0.94
N LEU A 923 11.49 -22.52 -1.72
CA LEU A 923 11.28 -22.70 -3.16
C LEU A 923 10.04 -23.56 -3.47
N LEU A 924 9.73 -24.56 -2.65
CA LEU A 924 8.54 -25.41 -2.78
C LEU A 924 7.24 -24.61 -2.55
N LEU A 925 7.17 -23.80 -1.48
CA LEU A 925 6.02 -22.92 -1.27
C LEU A 925 5.89 -21.89 -2.40
N GLN A 926 7.02 -21.43 -2.94
CA GLN A 926 7.04 -20.51 -4.07
C GLN A 926 6.55 -21.17 -5.38
N ALA A 927 6.85 -22.45 -5.62
CA ALA A 927 6.32 -23.21 -6.74
C ALA A 927 4.79 -23.41 -6.62
N LEU A 928 4.27 -23.70 -5.41
CA LEU A 928 2.83 -23.74 -5.14
C LEU A 928 2.17 -22.38 -5.38
N ARG A 929 2.76 -21.27 -4.88
CA ARG A 929 2.29 -19.91 -5.16
C ARG A 929 2.28 -19.59 -6.65
N PHE A 930 3.32 -19.98 -7.39
CA PHE A 930 3.38 -19.81 -8.85
C PHE A 930 2.23 -20.56 -9.53
N HIS A 931 1.99 -21.84 -9.18
CA HIS A 931 0.88 -22.62 -9.75
C HIS A 931 -0.46 -21.90 -9.57
N VAL A 932 -0.78 -21.51 -8.34
CA VAL A 932 -2.07 -20.91 -8.00
C VAL A 932 -2.25 -19.53 -8.64
N CYS A 933 -1.19 -18.72 -8.72
CA CYS A 933 -1.24 -17.45 -9.43
C CYS A 933 -1.46 -17.64 -10.94
N VAL A 934 -0.77 -18.60 -11.56
CA VAL A 934 -0.95 -18.97 -12.97
C VAL A 934 -2.38 -19.44 -13.26
N ARG A 935 -2.97 -20.26 -12.37
CA ARG A 935 -4.37 -20.70 -12.45
C ARG A 935 -5.39 -19.58 -12.24
N SER A 936 -4.96 -18.42 -11.75
CA SER A 936 -5.78 -17.25 -11.46
C SER A 936 -5.62 -16.11 -12.49
N LEU A 937 -4.85 -16.31 -13.57
CA LEU A 937 -4.66 -15.29 -14.60
C LEU A 937 -5.95 -15.09 -15.43
N PRO A 938 -6.37 -13.83 -15.70
CA PRO A 938 -7.60 -13.53 -16.42
C PRO A 938 -7.43 -13.58 -17.94
N LEU A 939 -8.54 -13.41 -18.67
CA LEU A 939 -8.58 -13.24 -20.14
C LEU A 939 -7.97 -14.42 -20.95
N GLY A 940 -7.85 -15.61 -20.35
CA GLY A 940 -7.22 -16.76 -20.98
C GLY A 940 -5.68 -16.72 -21.04
N GLN A 941 -5.03 -15.74 -20.38
CA GLN A 941 -3.58 -15.70 -20.24
C GLN A 941 -3.11 -16.95 -19.49
N GLY A 942 -2.15 -17.70 -20.04
CA GLY A 942 -1.68 -18.93 -19.40
C GLY A 942 -0.36 -19.43 -19.94
N VAL A 943 0.12 -20.55 -19.40
CA VAL A 943 1.43 -21.10 -19.75
C VAL A 943 1.53 -21.46 -21.23
N ARG A 944 0.47 -22.06 -21.79
CA ARG A 944 0.40 -22.42 -23.22
C ARG A 944 0.49 -21.20 -24.14
N THR A 945 0.03 -20.01 -23.72
CA THR A 945 0.03 -18.81 -24.58
C THR A 945 1.38 -18.07 -24.59
N ASN A 946 2.27 -18.30 -23.61
CA ASN A 946 3.65 -17.76 -23.65
C ASN A 946 4.61 -18.56 -22.73
N PRO A 947 5.04 -19.78 -23.10
CA PRO A 947 5.88 -20.62 -22.23
C PRO A 947 7.19 -19.94 -21.82
N SER A 948 7.79 -19.18 -22.74
CA SER A 948 9.07 -18.48 -22.54
C SER A 948 9.02 -17.43 -21.41
N PHE A 949 7.86 -16.80 -21.18
CA PHE A 949 7.67 -15.86 -20.08
C PHE A 949 7.72 -16.57 -18.73
N PHE A 950 7.03 -17.72 -18.63
CA PHE A 950 6.98 -18.50 -17.40
C PHE A 950 8.31 -19.18 -17.08
N LEU A 951 9.03 -19.73 -18.08
CA LEU A 951 10.40 -20.23 -17.88
C LEU A 951 11.35 -19.15 -17.35
N ARG A 952 11.41 -17.98 -18.03
CA ARG A 952 12.25 -16.85 -17.60
C ARG A 952 11.88 -16.35 -16.20
N MET A 953 10.62 -16.49 -15.78
CA MET A 953 10.17 -16.15 -14.43
C MET A 953 10.61 -17.18 -13.37
N ILE A 954 10.64 -18.48 -13.68
CA ILE A 954 11.17 -19.53 -12.78
C ILE A 954 12.68 -19.32 -12.56
N TRP A 955 13.46 -19.14 -13.63
CA TRP A 955 14.90 -18.86 -13.51
C TRP A 955 15.18 -17.51 -12.84
N SER A 956 14.33 -16.50 -13.06
CA SER A 956 14.36 -15.22 -12.34
C SER A 956 14.06 -15.36 -10.84
N MET A 957 13.40 -16.44 -10.38
CA MET A 957 13.25 -16.74 -8.95
C MET A 957 14.52 -17.40 -8.41
N ALA A 958 15.06 -18.43 -9.05
CA ALA A 958 16.33 -19.06 -8.63
C ALA A 958 17.47 -18.04 -8.49
N LYS A 959 17.66 -17.17 -9.51
CA LYS A 959 18.65 -16.09 -9.47
C LYS A 959 18.36 -15.02 -8.40
N SER A 960 17.09 -14.81 -8.04
CA SER A 960 16.74 -13.91 -6.93
C SER A 960 16.95 -14.56 -5.56
N THR A 961 16.79 -15.87 -5.41
CA THR A 961 17.11 -16.60 -4.17
C THR A 961 18.62 -16.58 -3.93
N HIS A 962 19.43 -16.99 -4.92
CA HIS A 962 20.90 -16.94 -4.82
C HIS A 962 21.42 -15.53 -4.48
N ARG A 963 20.93 -14.48 -5.16
CA ARG A 963 21.31 -13.10 -4.84
C ARG A 963 20.87 -12.67 -3.43
N SER A 964 19.77 -13.21 -2.89
CA SER A 964 19.32 -12.87 -1.54
C SER A 964 20.19 -13.54 -0.47
N ILE A 965 20.54 -14.82 -0.66
CA ILE A 965 21.48 -15.56 0.20
C ILE A 965 22.83 -14.82 0.25
N PHE A 966 23.45 -14.57 -0.91
CA PHE A 966 24.75 -13.90 -1.01
C PHE A 966 24.75 -12.50 -0.33
N LEU A 967 23.68 -11.72 -0.50
CA LEU A 967 23.56 -10.40 0.12
C LEU A 967 23.29 -10.42 1.64
N GLN A 968 22.88 -11.56 2.20
CA GLN A 968 22.53 -11.70 3.62
C GLN A 968 23.62 -12.43 4.42
N THR A 969 24.29 -13.42 3.83
CA THR A 969 25.32 -14.23 4.52
C THR A 969 26.75 -13.85 4.16
N GLY A 970 26.98 -13.17 3.03
CA GLY A 970 28.33 -12.89 2.50
C GLY A 970 29.10 -14.13 2.01
N THR A 971 28.58 -15.35 2.22
CA THR A 971 29.28 -16.61 1.97
C THR A 971 28.79 -17.35 0.72
N LEU A 972 29.67 -18.14 0.11
CA LEU A 972 29.41 -18.93 -1.11
C LEU A 972 28.86 -20.35 -0.84
N LEU A 973 28.17 -20.55 0.30
CA LEU A 973 27.73 -21.88 0.77
C LEU A 973 26.92 -22.66 -0.28
N LEU A 974 25.99 -21.99 -0.97
CA LEU A 974 25.39 -22.48 -2.20
C LEU A 974 25.86 -21.61 -3.37
N ASN A 975 26.49 -22.26 -4.35
CA ASN A 975 26.64 -21.70 -5.69
C ASN A 975 25.28 -21.63 -6.40
N TYR A 976 25.21 -20.83 -7.47
CA TYR A 976 23.98 -20.60 -8.23
C TYR A 976 23.36 -21.90 -8.76
N GLU A 977 24.19 -22.86 -9.19
CA GLU A 977 23.78 -24.15 -9.74
C GLU A 977 23.06 -25.01 -8.69
N GLY A 978 23.48 -24.95 -7.42
CA GLY A 978 22.81 -25.64 -6.30
C GLY A 978 21.42 -25.06 -6.03
N VAL A 979 21.29 -23.73 -6.02
CA VAL A 979 19.99 -23.04 -5.89
C VAL A 979 19.09 -23.32 -7.10
N GLU A 980 19.66 -23.38 -8.30
CA GLU A 980 18.92 -23.70 -9.53
C GLU A 980 18.45 -25.17 -9.54
N LEU A 981 19.24 -26.10 -9.01
CA LEU A 981 18.85 -27.52 -8.89
C LEU A 981 17.75 -27.72 -7.84
N LEU A 982 17.86 -27.10 -6.66
CA LEU A 982 16.78 -27.06 -5.66
C LEU A 982 15.48 -26.47 -6.26
N CYS A 983 15.60 -25.40 -7.08
CA CYS A 983 14.48 -24.82 -7.79
C CYS A 983 13.87 -25.81 -8.82
N CYS A 984 14.70 -26.55 -9.56
CA CYS A 984 14.23 -27.60 -10.48
C CYS A 984 13.43 -28.68 -9.76
N PHE A 985 13.91 -29.19 -8.62
CA PHE A 985 13.20 -30.19 -7.81
C PHE A 985 11.87 -29.64 -7.27
N ALA A 986 11.89 -28.45 -6.64
CA ALA A 986 10.71 -27.82 -6.05
C ALA A 986 9.62 -27.53 -7.11
N PHE A 987 9.99 -27.03 -8.29
CA PHE A 987 9.03 -26.79 -9.36
C PHE A 987 8.52 -28.09 -10.00
N GLN A 988 9.35 -29.13 -10.17
CA GLN A 988 8.86 -30.41 -10.71
C GLN A 988 7.87 -31.09 -9.77
N ALA A 989 8.14 -31.09 -8.45
CA ALA A 989 7.26 -31.68 -7.44
C ALA A 989 5.83 -31.10 -7.47
N VAL A 990 5.70 -29.81 -7.81
CA VAL A 990 4.40 -29.13 -7.99
C VAL A 990 3.84 -29.29 -9.41
N LEU A 991 4.64 -28.99 -10.44
CA LEU A 991 4.14 -28.88 -11.81
C LEU A 991 3.78 -30.22 -12.46
N ASN A 992 4.32 -31.34 -11.97
CA ASN A 992 3.94 -32.68 -12.44
C ASN A 992 2.48 -33.04 -12.10
N ARG A 993 1.85 -32.40 -11.11
CA ARG A 993 0.65 -32.96 -10.45
C ARG A 993 -0.70 -32.96 -11.18
N HIS A 994 -1.17 -32.09 -12.08
CA HIS A 994 -0.75 -30.84 -12.73
C HIS A 994 -0.09 -30.95 -14.13
N HIS A 995 0.45 -32.11 -14.54
CA HIS A 995 1.12 -32.30 -15.84
C HIS A 995 0.39 -31.71 -17.08
N PRO A 996 -0.94 -31.89 -17.29
CA PRO A 996 -1.63 -31.38 -18.49
C PRO A 996 -1.59 -29.86 -18.67
N ALA A 997 -1.40 -29.10 -17.58
CA ALA A 997 -1.28 -27.64 -17.62
C ALA A 997 0.15 -27.16 -17.93
N TYR A 998 1.17 -27.99 -17.68
CA TYR A 998 2.59 -27.61 -17.70
C TYR A 998 3.47 -28.44 -18.63
N ARG A 999 2.90 -29.31 -19.48
CA ARG A 999 3.61 -30.14 -20.49
C ARG A 999 4.65 -29.39 -21.33
N CYS A 1000 4.49 -28.08 -21.56
CA CYS A 1000 5.47 -27.24 -22.28
C CYS A 1000 6.64 -26.71 -21.42
N LEU A 1001 6.52 -26.66 -20.09
CA LEU A 1001 7.62 -26.26 -19.18
C LEU A 1001 8.45 -27.46 -18.72
N LEU A 1002 7.79 -28.58 -18.43
CA LEU A 1002 8.41 -29.74 -17.77
C LEU A 1002 9.65 -30.29 -18.53
N PRO A 1003 9.66 -30.47 -19.87
CA PRO A 1003 10.84 -30.92 -20.59
C PRO A 1003 12.07 -30.01 -20.39
N HIS A 1004 11.86 -28.69 -20.32
CA HIS A 1004 12.93 -27.71 -20.07
C HIS A 1004 13.50 -27.87 -18.66
N LEU A 1005 12.63 -28.05 -17.65
CA LEU A 1005 13.06 -28.33 -16.28
C LEU A 1005 13.79 -29.67 -16.17
N HIS A 1006 13.33 -30.73 -16.86
CA HIS A 1006 14.00 -32.03 -16.85
C HIS A 1006 15.36 -32.00 -17.57
N LYS A 1007 15.50 -31.25 -18.68
CA LYS A 1007 16.79 -31.05 -19.35
C LYS A 1007 17.78 -30.28 -18.46
N ARG A 1008 17.35 -29.15 -17.85
CA ARG A 1008 18.22 -28.38 -16.95
C ARG A 1008 18.58 -29.16 -15.69
N ARG A 1009 17.65 -29.90 -15.07
CA ARG A 1009 17.92 -30.78 -13.92
C ARG A 1009 18.99 -31.82 -14.23
N ARG A 1010 18.88 -32.57 -15.35
CA ARG A 1010 19.87 -33.60 -15.72
C ARG A 1010 21.26 -33.01 -15.88
N HIS A 1011 21.39 -31.88 -16.57
CA HIS A 1011 22.66 -31.19 -16.73
C HIS A 1011 23.23 -30.65 -15.39
N LEU A 1012 22.40 -30.11 -14.50
CA LEU A 1012 22.85 -29.67 -13.17
C LEU A 1012 23.31 -30.85 -12.29
N LEU A 1013 22.67 -32.03 -12.42
CA LEU A 1013 23.09 -33.26 -11.74
C LEU A 1013 24.43 -33.81 -12.26
N SER A 1014 24.79 -33.61 -13.54
CA SER A 1014 26.12 -33.98 -14.05
C SER A 1014 27.22 -32.96 -13.71
N MET A 1015 26.85 -31.70 -13.45
CA MET A 1015 27.78 -30.61 -13.10
C MET A 1015 28.12 -30.57 -11.60
N LEU A 1016 27.13 -30.81 -10.73
CA LEU A 1016 27.33 -30.84 -9.27
C LEU A 1016 27.82 -32.23 -8.84
N ARG A 1017 28.88 -32.28 -8.03
CA ARG A 1017 29.47 -33.54 -7.52
C ARG A 1017 29.71 -33.48 -6.01
N GLY A 1018 29.88 -34.65 -5.38
CA GLY A 1018 30.24 -34.80 -3.98
C GLY A 1018 29.23 -34.20 -2.99
N ILE A 1019 29.72 -33.75 -1.83
CA ILE A 1019 28.93 -33.29 -0.68
C ILE A 1019 27.85 -32.26 -1.07
N ARG A 1020 28.16 -31.32 -1.97
CA ARG A 1020 27.20 -30.29 -2.42
C ARG A 1020 26.00 -30.89 -3.16
N LEU A 1021 26.20 -31.92 -3.99
CA LEU A 1021 25.09 -32.65 -4.59
C LEU A 1021 24.31 -33.44 -3.51
N GLY A 1022 25.02 -34.11 -2.61
CA GLY A 1022 24.42 -34.84 -1.49
C GLY A 1022 23.46 -33.98 -0.65
N ARG A 1023 23.89 -32.79 -0.22
CA ARG A 1023 23.05 -31.85 0.56
C ARG A 1023 21.85 -31.32 -0.23
N VAL A 1024 21.97 -31.12 -1.56
CA VAL A 1024 20.82 -30.77 -2.42
C VAL A 1024 19.80 -31.91 -2.48
N LEU A 1025 20.25 -33.17 -2.67
CA LEU A 1025 19.38 -34.33 -2.74
C LEU A 1025 18.71 -34.63 -1.39
N GLN A 1026 19.47 -34.53 -0.30
CA GLN A 1026 18.97 -34.68 1.07
C GLN A 1026 17.87 -33.66 1.38
N ALA A 1027 18.10 -32.37 1.12
CA ALA A 1027 17.09 -31.33 1.37
C ALA A 1027 15.86 -31.42 0.45
N ALA A 1028 16.00 -32.00 -0.75
CA ALA A 1028 14.90 -32.29 -1.66
C ALA A 1028 14.18 -33.62 -1.37
N THR A 1029 14.54 -34.32 -0.28
CA THR A 1029 13.98 -35.62 0.11
C THR A 1029 13.34 -35.52 1.51
N PRO A 1030 12.05 -35.86 1.68
CA PRO A 1030 11.09 -36.26 0.65
C PRO A 1030 10.70 -35.09 -0.28
N THR A 1031 10.39 -35.40 -1.53
CA THR A 1031 10.03 -34.41 -2.58
C THR A 1031 8.75 -33.62 -2.29
N PHE A 1032 8.00 -34.00 -1.26
CA PHE A 1032 6.91 -33.22 -0.70
C PHE A 1032 6.81 -33.47 0.81
N PRO A 1033 7.46 -32.62 1.63
CA PRO A 1033 7.44 -32.72 3.09
C PRO A 1033 6.03 -32.74 3.68
N ILE A 1034 5.89 -33.34 4.87
CA ILE A 1034 4.58 -33.62 5.50
C ILE A 1034 3.82 -32.31 5.78
N ASP A 1035 4.53 -31.27 6.24
CA ASP A 1035 4.03 -29.92 6.49
C ASP A 1035 3.49 -29.19 5.24
N PHE A 1036 3.72 -29.74 4.05
CA PHE A 1036 3.14 -29.24 2.80
C PHE A 1036 1.90 -30.01 2.34
N ARG A 1037 1.67 -31.24 2.82
CA ARG A 1037 0.60 -32.14 2.32
C ARG A 1037 -0.81 -31.58 2.54
N THR A 1038 -1.01 -30.81 3.61
CA THR A 1038 -2.32 -30.22 3.98
C THR A 1038 -2.62 -28.88 3.29
N ILE A 1039 -1.66 -28.30 2.55
CA ILE A 1039 -1.81 -27.01 1.88
C ILE A 1039 -2.63 -27.19 0.60
N ARG A 1040 -3.78 -26.51 0.50
CA ARG A 1040 -4.64 -26.57 -0.69
C ARG A 1040 -4.23 -25.51 -1.72
N THR A 1041 -4.30 -25.83 -3.00
CA THR A 1041 -3.95 -24.93 -4.12
C THR A 1041 -5.20 -24.32 -4.79
#